data_AF-A0A1Z2XRQ0-F1
#
_entry.id   AF-A0A1Z2XRQ0-F1
#
_cell.length_a   1.000
_cell.length_b   1.000
_cell.length_c   1.000
_cell.angle_alpha   90.00
_cell.angle_beta   90.00
_cell.angle_gamma   90.00
#
_symmetry.space_group_name_H-M   'P 1'
#
loop_
_entity.id
_entity.type
_entity.pdbx_description
1 polymer ?
#
loop_
_entity_poly.entity_id
_entity_poly.type
_entity_poly.pdbx_seq_one_letter_code
_entity_poly.pdbx_strand_id
1 'polypeptide(L)'
;MTQLKIYEGEVNTSLLNDIIAFVLETAGASHAQREFVKERCLFYDNTANASGLQDKYGFLYLGELLERYESRFGMALPDLRAIALALGYVKDLLTDEMFVGPQRVDFMRKVREEFRGDIYLTAARYLLEDEKDAGLWERILLGTQCAKTEELLFAMSVLPDFAQAERALRPQLSVLLGSGRTVPAIGNMRLFAWLIAHAAPHVKTLRGKDTALFRAICALPASNVKPGSKPYIVLESHGYTPLEIACLNMQAALAPESKLGPDSLVTEKIVVGLFQTALGQPVPLPEEVYPALEWLFRKYSRFRIKCYGCGTLADALKEGARIQEPATFAWFTKLAGIGHPALDGFDILDSKWDSLAGSMDQDKYKGLFERDLHSGLSPEDLTARITRYDQLTGGDYKTACTGEAYSSCFSLLVNNGLVDLWACFQESLDSEGNVKSPDAMGNIRRYLKGISTAQAYRFYEKFFSEYGMPGLKRFWNWEHRDFKESLYRPNYSYYSRSESLHLKRDFLDIDGHRQLLDWLQDYCFCYEPEKYAGLVSEILRDGFAPELLSPAEQRELFDLAISRVQVPDYVVRELKSRYLTEQEQQADRAAIAARKQEAEERKKREELQAMRDRYTSAENWQGVLKFLESYRDYHSKQSLACRIAREGLPSRLAAGQLEHEELTALLAVYALLLKNNAIEWPDVQEQIQKIKEDFEHDNDSAMCPAC
;
A
#
# COMPACT_ATOMS: atom_id res chain seq x y z
N MET A 1 -12.24 17.34 -26.98
CA MET A 1 -11.59 16.51 -28.02
C MET A 1 -12.24 16.83 -29.35
N THR A 2 -11.67 17.78 -30.09
CA THR A 2 -11.99 18.03 -31.50
C THR A 2 -11.45 16.85 -32.31
N GLN A 3 -12.32 16.03 -32.89
CA GLN A 3 -11.91 14.79 -33.57
C GLN A 3 -12.68 14.59 -34.88
N LEU A 4 -12.30 15.40 -35.87
CA LEU A 4 -12.71 15.28 -37.27
C LEU A 4 -11.47 15.47 -38.17
N LYS A 5 -10.34 14.86 -37.79
CA LYS A 5 -9.06 15.01 -38.49
C LYS A 5 -9.13 14.70 -39.98
N ILE A 6 -10.00 13.78 -40.39
CA ILE A 6 -10.15 13.40 -41.79
C ILE A 6 -10.60 14.56 -42.69
N TYR A 7 -11.21 15.60 -42.11
CA TYR A 7 -11.61 16.79 -42.87
C TYR A 7 -10.53 17.90 -42.86
N GLU A 8 -9.41 17.71 -42.15
CA GLU A 8 -8.26 18.62 -42.19
C GLU A 8 -7.66 18.60 -43.61
N GLY A 9 -7.99 19.63 -44.40
CA GLY A 9 -7.62 19.73 -45.81
C GLY A 9 -8.77 19.56 -46.80
N GLU A 10 -9.93 19.08 -46.36
CA GLU A 10 -11.15 19.02 -47.20
C GLU A 10 -12.02 20.28 -47.02
N VAL A 11 -12.13 20.78 -45.79
CA VAL A 11 -12.86 22.02 -45.48
C VAL A 11 -12.04 22.82 -44.46
N ASN A 12 -11.88 24.13 -44.69
CA ASN A 12 -11.29 25.01 -43.68
C ASN A 12 -12.29 25.24 -42.54
N THR A 13 -12.30 24.35 -41.55
CA THR A 13 -13.26 24.37 -40.44
C THR A 13 -13.10 25.58 -39.53
N SER A 14 -11.89 26.16 -39.40
CA SER A 14 -11.71 27.42 -38.66
C SER A 14 -12.44 28.55 -39.36
N LEU A 15 -12.19 28.74 -40.66
CA LEU A 15 -12.85 29.78 -41.44
C LEU A 15 -14.37 29.62 -41.43
N LEU A 16 -14.86 28.39 -41.62
CA LEU A 16 -16.30 28.08 -41.55
C LEU A 16 -16.90 28.52 -40.21
N ASN A 17 -16.28 28.14 -39.09
CA ASN A 17 -16.80 28.47 -37.77
C ASN A 17 -16.65 29.95 -37.41
N ASP A 18 -15.58 30.62 -37.86
CA ASP A 18 -15.41 32.07 -37.70
C ASP A 18 -16.54 32.84 -38.42
N ILE A 19 -16.94 32.40 -39.63
CA ILE A 19 -18.06 32.99 -40.38
C ILE A 19 -19.40 32.70 -39.68
N ILE A 20 -19.65 31.45 -39.28
CA ILE A 20 -20.89 31.09 -38.57
C ILE A 20 -21.03 31.89 -37.28
N ALA A 21 -19.96 31.98 -36.48
CA ALA A 21 -19.96 32.74 -35.22
C ALA A 21 -20.23 34.22 -35.46
N PHE A 22 -19.58 34.82 -36.47
CA PHE A 22 -19.81 36.22 -36.85
C PHE A 22 -21.28 36.48 -37.25
N VAL A 23 -21.89 35.62 -38.08
CA VAL A 23 -23.29 35.78 -38.50
C VAL A 23 -24.25 35.59 -37.34
N LEU A 24 -24.05 34.57 -36.51
CA LEU A 24 -24.91 34.32 -35.34
C LEU A 24 -24.92 35.51 -34.36
N GLU A 25 -23.77 36.17 -34.21
CA GLU A 25 -23.64 37.34 -33.33
C GLU A 25 -24.27 38.58 -33.96
N THR A 26 -23.91 38.90 -35.20
CA THR A 26 -24.38 40.11 -35.90
C THR A 26 -25.87 40.09 -36.20
N ALA A 27 -26.44 38.93 -36.48
CA ALA A 27 -27.89 38.75 -36.67
C ALA A 27 -28.67 38.73 -35.34
N GLY A 28 -28.01 38.74 -34.18
CA GLY A 28 -28.67 38.58 -32.88
C GLY A 28 -29.40 37.24 -32.74
N ALA A 29 -28.79 36.15 -33.22
CA ALA A 29 -29.45 34.85 -33.33
C ALA A 29 -29.92 34.32 -31.97
N SER A 30 -31.19 33.89 -31.93
CA SER A 30 -31.82 33.30 -30.75
C SER A 30 -31.18 31.97 -30.35
N HIS A 31 -31.44 31.53 -29.12
CA HIS A 31 -30.99 30.21 -28.65
C HIS A 31 -31.45 29.06 -29.57
N ALA A 32 -32.70 29.11 -30.05
CA ALA A 32 -33.23 28.08 -30.94
C ALA A 32 -32.48 28.02 -32.29
N GLN A 33 -32.13 29.18 -32.85
CA GLN A 33 -31.34 29.24 -34.10
C GLN A 33 -29.90 28.74 -33.88
N ARG A 34 -29.29 29.07 -32.75
CA ARG A 34 -27.95 28.56 -32.38
C ARG A 34 -27.94 27.04 -32.21
N GLU A 35 -28.92 26.47 -31.51
CA GLU A 35 -29.06 25.02 -31.39
C GLU A 35 -29.36 24.34 -32.73
N PHE A 36 -30.18 24.94 -33.59
CA PHE A 36 -30.43 24.40 -34.93
C PHE A 36 -29.15 24.25 -35.76
N VAL A 37 -28.30 25.28 -35.78
CA VAL A 37 -27.00 25.21 -36.48
C VAL A 37 -26.11 24.13 -35.88
N LYS A 38 -26.06 24.05 -34.55
CA LYS A 38 -25.27 23.04 -33.82
C LYS A 38 -25.70 21.60 -34.11
N GLU A 39 -27.00 21.34 -34.22
CA GLU A 39 -27.53 20.00 -34.53
C GLU A 39 -27.25 19.60 -35.99
N ARG A 40 -27.27 20.55 -36.93
CA ARG A 40 -27.12 20.26 -38.37
C ARG A 40 -25.70 20.38 -38.91
N CYS A 41 -24.85 21.21 -38.32
CA CYS A 41 -23.49 21.42 -38.80
C CYS A 41 -22.52 20.47 -38.11
N LEU A 42 -22.08 19.45 -38.86
CA LEU A 42 -21.09 18.47 -38.40
C LEU A 42 -19.81 19.14 -37.87
N PHE A 43 -19.43 20.27 -38.47
CA PHE A 43 -18.20 21.02 -38.17
C PHE A 43 -18.36 22.06 -37.07
N TYR A 44 -19.56 22.24 -36.50
CA TYR A 44 -19.83 23.33 -35.56
C TYR A 44 -18.89 23.28 -34.35
N ASP A 45 -18.35 24.43 -33.99
CA ASP A 45 -17.49 24.64 -32.84
C ASP A 45 -18.03 25.79 -31.97
N ASN A 46 -18.60 25.44 -30.82
CA ASN A 46 -19.15 26.39 -29.86
C ASN A 46 -18.10 27.34 -29.24
N THR A 47 -16.81 27.09 -29.46
CA THR A 47 -15.71 27.93 -28.93
C THR A 47 -15.23 28.99 -29.91
N ALA A 48 -15.73 28.98 -31.15
CA ALA A 48 -15.38 29.98 -32.15
C ALA A 48 -15.86 31.38 -31.74
N ASN A 49 -15.00 32.38 -31.96
CA ASN A 49 -15.25 33.75 -31.55
C ASN A 49 -15.85 34.55 -32.70
N ALA A 50 -16.92 35.31 -32.43
CA ALA A 50 -17.53 36.21 -33.39
C ALA A 50 -16.57 37.28 -33.93
N SER A 51 -15.56 37.71 -33.14
CA SER A 51 -14.52 38.62 -33.61
C SER A 51 -13.45 37.96 -34.48
N GLY A 52 -13.47 36.63 -34.62
CA GLY A 52 -12.49 35.88 -35.40
C GLY A 52 -12.42 36.32 -36.86
N LEU A 53 -13.55 36.78 -37.42
CA LEU A 53 -13.60 37.34 -38.77
C LEU A 53 -12.74 38.61 -38.93
N GLN A 54 -12.82 39.50 -37.96
CA GLN A 54 -12.05 40.74 -37.91
C GLN A 54 -10.59 40.45 -37.51
N ASP A 55 -10.39 39.71 -36.43
CA ASP A 55 -9.09 39.54 -35.80
C ASP A 55 -8.12 38.74 -36.68
N LYS A 56 -8.61 37.68 -37.33
CA LYS A 56 -7.78 36.78 -38.14
C LYS A 56 -7.67 37.24 -39.59
N TYR A 57 -8.76 37.75 -40.17
CA TYR A 57 -8.85 37.99 -41.62
C TYR A 57 -9.02 39.48 -41.99
N GLY A 58 -9.29 40.35 -41.02
CA GLY A 58 -9.42 41.79 -41.24
C GLY A 58 -10.64 42.20 -42.08
N PHE A 59 -11.73 41.42 -42.03
CA PHE A 59 -12.99 41.75 -42.71
C PHE A 59 -13.98 42.36 -41.72
N LEU A 60 -14.57 43.50 -42.07
CA LEU A 60 -15.49 44.23 -41.18
C LEU A 60 -16.93 43.71 -41.25
N TYR A 61 -17.32 43.17 -42.41
CA TYR A 61 -18.66 42.61 -42.65
C TYR A 61 -18.58 41.47 -43.67
N LEU A 62 -19.66 40.70 -43.76
CA LEU A 62 -19.70 39.44 -44.54
C LEU A 62 -19.49 39.66 -46.04
N GLY A 63 -20.10 40.69 -46.63
CA GLY A 63 -19.92 41.02 -48.05
C GLY A 63 -18.47 41.38 -48.42
N GLU A 64 -17.71 42.04 -47.54
CA GLU A 64 -16.29 42.31 -47.77
C GLU A 64 -15.48 41.01 -47.89
N LEU A 65 -15.78 40.03 -47.03
CA LEU A 65 -15.17 38.71 -47.10
C LEU A 65 -15.45 38.07 -48.46
N LEU A 66 -16.69 38.06 -48.92
CA LEU A 66 -17.05 37.42 -50.19
C LEU A 66 -16.33 38.06 -51.40
N GLU A 67 -16.10 39.37 -51.36
CA GLU A 67 -15.43 40.10 -52.44
C GLU A 67 -13.90 39.99 -52.40
N ARG A 68 -13.31 40.04 -51.19
CA ARG A 68 -11.87 40.29 -51.01
C ARG A 68 -11.08 39.11 -50.44
N TYR A 69 -11.73 38.03 -50.02
CA TYR A 69 -11.01 36.86 -49.49
C TYR A 69 -10.00 36.32 -50.50
N GLU A 70 -10.42 36.09 -51.74
CA GLU A 70 -9.57 35.55 -52.79
C GLU A 70 -8.37 36.44 -53.11
N SER A 71 -8.57 37.76 -53.17
CA SER A 71 -7.47 38.67 -53.49
C SER A 71 -6.45 38.81 -52.37
N ARG A 72 -6.86 38.61 -51.10
CA ARG A 72 -5.97 38.69 -49.93
C ARG A 72 -5.27 37.38 -49.60
N PHE A 73 -5.96 36.25 -49.70
CA PHE A 73 -5.49 34.96 -49.20
C PHE A 73 -5.37 33.88 -50.29
N GLY A 74 -5.83 34.17 -51.51
CA GLY A 74 -6.16 33.14 -52.48
C GLY A 74 -7.52 32.49 -52.18
N MET A 75 -7.99 31.63 -53.08
CA MET A 75 -9.20 30.85 -52.87
C MET A 75 -8.89 29.37 -53.11
N ALA A 76 -8.28 28.72 -52.12
CA ALA A 76 -8.14 27.28 -52.17
C ALA A 76 -9.54 26.63 -52.07
N LEU A 77 -9.70 25.45 -52.67
CA LEU A 77 -10.98 24.73 -52.67
C LEU A 77 -11.56 24.51 -51.24
N PRO A 78 -10.77 24.16 -50.21
CA PRO A 78 -11.27 24.03 -48.84
C PRO A 78 -11.82 25.32 -48.24
N ASP A 79 -11.29 26.48 -48.64
CA ASP A 79 -11.78 27.79 -48.20
C ASP A 79 -13.10 28.13 -48.92
N LEU A 80 -13.16 27.88 -50.23
CA LEU A 80 -14.41 28.05 -51.00
C LEU A 80 -15.54 27.19 -50.42
N ARG A 81 -15.24 25.92 -50.12
CA ARG A 81 -16.17 24.99 -49.44
C ARG A 81 -16.58 25.54 -48.08
N ALA A 82 -15.64 26.02 -47.27
CA ALA A 82 -15.90 26.56 -45.94
C ALA A 82 -16.84 27.78 -45.99
N ILE A 83 -16.56 28.75 -46.85
CA ILE A 83 -17.39 29.96 -47.00
C ILE A 83 -18.79 29.57 -47.50
N ALA A 84 -18.88 28.76 -48.55
CA ALA A 84 -20.18 28.35 -49.12
C ALA A 84 -21.03 27.57 -48.11
N LEU A 85 -20.43 26.63 -47.38
CA LEU A 85 -21.13 25.86 -46.34
C LEU A 85 -21.55 26.74 -45.17
N ALA A 86 -20.69 27.65 -44.71
CA ALA A 86 -21.03 28.58 -43.64
C ALA A 86 -22.27 29.39 -43.99
N LEU A 87 -22.30 29.99 -45.18
CA LEU A 87 -23.47 30.73 -45.69
C LEU A 87 -24.72 29.83 -45.78
N GLY A 88 -24.57 28.57 -46.17
CA GLY A 88 -25.68 27.62 -46.24
C GLY A 88 -26.27 27.31 -44.86
N TYR A 89 -25.42 27.01 -43.87
CA TYR A 89 -25.90 26.69 -42.52
C TYR A 89 -26.58 27.86 -41.81
N VAL A 90 -26.22 29.10 -42.15
CA VAL A 90 -26.80 30.31 -41.56
C VAL A 90 -27.73 31.06 -42.53
N LYS A 91 -28.20 30.42 -43.61
CA LYS A 91 -29.00 31.04 -44.67
C LYS A 91 -30.14 31.91 -44.12
N ASP A 92 -30.88 31.40 -43.15
CA ASP A 92 -32.06 32.06 -42.57
C ASP A 92 -31.72 33.28 -41.71
N LEU A 93 -30.43 33.53 -41.44
CA LEU A 93 -29.92 34.66 -40.69
C LEU A 93 -29.24 35.71 -41.58
N LEU A 94 -29.06 35.41 -42.87
CA LEU A 94 -28.43 36.32 -43.82
C LEU A 94 -29.43 37.42 -44.21
N THR A 95 -29.08 38.67 -43.94
CA THR A 95 -29.88 39.83 -44.36
C THR A 95 -29.23 40.56 -45.53
N ASP A 96 -30.01 41.31 -46.30
CA ASP A 96 -29.49 42.03 -47.47
C ASP A 96 -28.48 43.12 -47.08
N GLU A 97 -28.57 43.67 -45.86
CA GLU A 97 -27.64 44.69 -45.33
C GLU A 97 -26.24 44.13 -45.05
N MET A 98 -26.09 42.80 -44.96
CA MET A 98 -24.79 42.15 -44.80
C MET A 98 -23.95 42.15 -46.09
N PHE A 99 -24.55 42.60 -47.21
CA PHE A 99 -23.94 42.61 -48.54
C PHE A 99 -24.13 43.97 -49.23
N VAL A 100 -23.16 44.37 -50.04
CA VAL A 100 -23.20 45.61 -50.82
C VAL A 100 -23.14 45.28 -52.30
N GLY A 101 -24.15 45.70 -53.07
CA GLY A 101 -24.18 45.50 -54.52
C GLY A 101 -24.19 44.01 -54.91
N PRO A 102 -23.38 43.58 -55.90
CA PRO A 102 -23.46 42.23 -56.45
C PRO A 102 -22.67 41.17 -55.66
N GLN A 103 -22.04 41.51 -54.53
CA GLN A 103 -21.12 40.64 -53.78
C GLN A 103 -21.63 39.21 -53.56
N ARG A 104 -22.86 39.05 -53.02
CA ARG A 104 -23.47 37.74 -52.78
C ARG A 104 -23.75 36.99 -54.09
N VAL A 105 -24.28 37.67 -55.09
CA VAL A 105 -24.64 37.07 -56.39
C VAL A 105 -23.39 36.60 -57.14
N ASP A 106 -22.32 37.38 -57.09
CA ASP A 106 -21.03 37.09 -57.71
C ASP A 106 -20.35 35.90 -57.05
N PHE A 107 -20.32 35.86 -55.71
CA PHE A 107 -19.82 34.71 -54.98
C PHE A 107 -20.63 33.45 -55.29
N MET A 108 -21.96 33.55 -55.29
CA MET A 108 -22.82 32.40 -55.63
C MET A 108 -22.60 31.92 -57.05
N ARG A 109 -22.36 32.82 -58.01
CA ARG A 109 -22.00 32.47 -59.39
C ARG A 109 -20.69 31.69 -59.44
N LYS A 110 -19.67 32.13 -58.72
CA LYS A 110 -18.39 31.40 -58.59
C LYS A 110 -18.58 29.99 -58.04
N VAL A 111 -19.37 29.82 -56.98
CA VAL A 111 -19.71 28.49 -56.43
C VAL A 111 -20.38 27.59 -57.49
N ARG A 112 -21.11 28.16 -58.46
CA ARG A 112 -21.68 27.39 -59.58
C ARG A 112 -20.65 26.99 -60.62
N GLU A 113 -19.70 27.86 -60.92
CA GLU A 113 -18.68 27.64 -61.95
C GLU A 113 -17.63 26.61 -61.49
N GLU A 114 -17.32 26.60 -60.19
CA GLU A 114 -16.43 25.60 -59.56
C GLU A 114 -17.12 24.26 -59.26
N PHE A 115 -18.41 24.13 -59.56
CA PHE A 115 -19.16 22.89 -59.38
C PHE A 115 -18.69 21.82 -60.37
N ARG A 116 -17.92 20.84 -59.89
CA ARG A 116 -17.41 19.70 -60.67
C ARG A 116 -17.73 18.34 -60.03
N GLY A 117 -18.95 18.19 -59.53
CA GLY A 117 -19.32 17.00 -58.74
C GLY A 117 -18.71 16.99 -57.33
N ASP A 118 -18.26 18.16 -56.85
CA ASP A 118 -17.76 18.34 -55.49
C ASP A 118 -18.90 18.20 -54.48
N ILE A 119 -18.81 17.21 -53.59
CA ILE A 119 -19.89 16.89 -52.64
C ILE A 119 -20.15 18.02 -51.64
N TYR A 120 -19.13 18.75 -51.22
CA TYR A 120 -19.23 19.83 -50.24
C TYR A 120 -19.91 21.05 -50.85
N LEU A 121 -19.56 21.42 -52.08
CA LEU A 121 -20.24 22.49 -52.81
C LEU A 121 -21.66 22.08 -53.21
N THR A 122 -21.90 20.80 -53.51
CA THR A 122 -23.26 20.25 -53.74
C THR A 122 -24.13 20.40 -52.49
N ALA A 123 -23.57 20.09 -51.31
CA ALA A 123 -24.24 20.28 -50.04
C ALA A 123 -24.49 21.76 -49.71
N ALA A 124 -23.50 22.63 -49.96
CA ALA A 124 -23.66 24.07 -49.80
C ALA A 124 -24.80 24.61 -50.67
N ARG A 125 -24.91 24.14 -51.92
CA ARG A 125 -26.04 24.44 -52.81
C ARG A 125 -27.36 23.98 -52.21
N TYR A 126 -27.46 22.73 -51.79
CA TYR A 126 -28.67 22.22 -51.14
C TYR A 126 -29.11 23.11 -49.96
N LEU A 127 -28.17 23.57 -49.13
CA LEU A 127 -28.45 24.46 -48.00
C LEU A 127 -28.84 25.89 -48.42
N LEU A 128 -28.30 26.39 -49.53
CA LEU A 128 -28.48 27.78 -49.98
C LEU A 128 -29.73 27.99 -50.84
N GLU A 129 -30.21 26.96 -51.54
CA GLU A 129 -31.34 27.06 -52.47
C GLU A 129 -32.70 27.09 -51.74
N ASP A 130 -33.72 27.64 -52.38
CA ASP A 130 -35.07 27.71 -51.82
C ASP A 130 -35.77 26.35 -51.88
N GLU A 131 -36.81 26.12 -51.05
CA GLU A 131 -37.47 24.81 -50.90
C GLU A 131 -37.88 24.16 -52.23
N LYS A 132 -38.23 24.95 -53.24
CA LYS A 132 -38.62 24.47 -54.58
C LYS A 132 -37.47 23.80 -55.33
N ASP A 133 -36.25 24.32 -55.18
CA ASP A 133 -35.05 23.85 -55.87
C ASP A 133 -34.18 22.93 -54.99
N ALA A 134 -34.37 22.98 -53.67
CA ALA A 134 -33.70 22.09 -52.70
C ALA A 134 -33.94 20.61 -53.00
N GLY A 135 -35.15 20.24 -53.46
CA GLY A 135 -35.48 18.85 -53.79
C GLY A 135 -34.73 18.27 -55.01
N LEU A 136 -34.17 19.11 -55.88
CA LEU A 136 -33.25 18.66 -56.94
C LEU A 136 -31.90 18.28 -56.34
N TRP A 137 -31.34 19.17 -55.51
CA TRP A 137 -30.03 18.98 -54.90
C TRP A 137 -30.02 17.85 -53.87
N GLU A 138 -31.12 17.66 -53.14
CA GLU A 138 -31.32 16.49 -52.29
C GLU A 138 -31.23 15.18 -53.08
N ARG A 139 -31.91 15.10 -54.23
CA ARG A 139 -31.84 13.93 -55.11
C ARG A 139 -30.44 13.70 -55.67
N ILE A 140 -29.71 14.77 -55.97
CA ILE A 140 -28.31 14.69 -56.40
C ILE A 140 -27.44 14.15 -55.25
N LEU A 141 -27.55 14.69 -54.03
CA LEU A 141 -26.81 14.21 -52.86
C LEU A 141 -27.08 12.72 -52.60
N LEU A 142 -28.36 12.31 -52.59
CA LEU A 142 -28.77 10.92 -52.36
C LEU A 142 -28.35 9.96 -53.50
N GLY A 143 -28.19 10.48 -54.71
CA GLY A 143 -27.79 9.70 -55.89
C GLY A 143 -26.28 9.71 -56.17
N THR A 144 -25.51 10.53 -55.45
CA THR A 144 -24.08 10.69 -55.71
C THR A 144 -23.31 9.48 -55.16
N GLN A 145 -22.45 8.90 -56.00
CA GLN A 145 -21.59 7.80 -55.59
C GLN A 145 -20.34 8.37 -54.92
N CYS A 146 -20.27 8.25 -53.59
CA CYS A 146 -19.14 8.73 -52.80
C CYS A 146 -17.99 7.72 -52.90
N ALA A 147 -16.77 8.24 -53.09
CA ALA A 147 -15.57 7.40 -53.10
C ALA A 147 -15.01 7.22 -51.68
N LYS A 148 -15.23 8.20 -50.80
CA LYS A 148 -14.71 8.22 -49.45
C LYS A 148 -15.83 8.15 -48.40
N THR A 149 -15.54 7.52 -47.25
CA THR A 149 -16.47 7.41 -46.12
C THR A 149 -16.87 8.78 -45.58
N GLU A 150 -15.92 9.70 -45.44
CA GLU A 150 -16.13 11.04 -44.92
C GLU A 150 -17.06 11.87 -45.84
N GLU A 151 -16.94 11.75 -47.16
CA GLU A 151 -17.86 12.40 -48.11
C GLU A 151 -19.30 11.93 -47.92
N LEU A 152 -19.48 10.60 -47.79
CA LEU A 152 -20.79 9.99 -47.60
C LEU A 152 -21.43 10.42 -46.29
N LEU A 153 -20.68 10.35 -45.19
CA LEU A 153 -21.19 10.72 -43.86
C LEU A 153 -21.45 12.23 -43.76
N PHE A 154 -20.63 13.06 -44.40
CA PHE A 154 -20.89 14.49 -44.51
C PHE A 154 -22.19 14.77 -45.30
N ALA A 155 -22.37 14.17 -46.47
CA ALA A 155 -23.58 14.33 -47.28
C ALA A 155 -24.83 13.93 -46.49
N MET A 156 -24.75 12.82 -45.74
CA MET A 156 -25.81 12.41 -44.83
C MET A 156 -26.08 13.41 -43.72
N SER A 157 -25.04 14.05 -43.16
CA SER A 157 -25.20 15.01 -42.06
C SER A 157 -25.92 16.30 -42.44
N VAL A 158 -25.91 16.63 -43.73
CA VAL A 158 -26.57 17.82 -44.27
C VAL A 158 -28.08 17.60 -44.44
N LEU A 159 -28.50 16.35 -44.67
CA LEU A 159 -29.89 15.99 -44.92
C LEU A 159 -30.74 15.97 -43.63
N PRO A 160 -31.99 16.46 -43.65
CA PRO A 160 -32.82 16.58 -42.45
C PRO A 160 -33.35 15.25 -41.93
N ASP A 161 -33.65 14.30 -42.83
CA ASP A 161 -34.17 12.98 -42.47
C ASP A 161 -33.09 11.91 -42.59
N PHE A 162 -32.52 11.54 -41.44
CA PHE A 162 -31.51 10.49 -41.36
C PHE A 162 -32.02 9.12 -41.84
N ALA A 163 -33.28 8.77 -41.56
CA ALA A 163 -33.84 7.46 -41.91
C ALA A 163 -34.08 7.33 -43.43
N GLN A 164 -34.45 8.43 -44.09
CA GLN A 164 -34.51 8.51 -45.55
C GLN A 164 -33.11 8.42 -46.16
N ALA A 165 -32.16 9.22 -45.65
CA ALA A 165 -30.78 9.23 -46.13
C ALA A 165 -30.12 7.85 -45.99
N GLU A 166 -30.25 7.21 -44.82
CA GLU A 166 -29.74 5.86 -44.56
C GLU A 166 -30.33 4.85 -45.54
N ARG A 167 -31.66 4.87 -45.78
CA ARG A 167 -32.30 3.93 -46.70
C ARG A 167 -31.80 4.07 -48.14
N ALA A 168 -31.64 5.31 -48.61
CA ALA A 168 -31.17 5.60 -49.96
C ALA A 168 -29.68 5.25 -50.15
N LEU A 169 -28.86 5.55 -49.14
CA LEU A 169 -27.40 5.40 -49.21
C LEU A 169 -26.89 4.08 -48.61
N ARG A 170 -27.76 3.21 -48.07
CA ARG A 170 -27.41 1.95 -47.41
C ARG A 170 -26.38 1.09 -48.15
N PRO A 171 -26.48 0.89 -49.49
CA PRO A 171 -25.51 0.08 -50.21
C PRO A 171 -24.10 0.67 -50.13
N GLN A 172 -23.97 2.00 -50.30
CA GLN A 172 -22.69 2.71 -50.20
C GLN A 172 -22.18 2.70 -48.75
N LEU A 173 -23.06 2.99 -47.80
CA LEU A 173 -22.79 2.98 -46.37
C LEU A 173 -22.20 1.66 -45.89
N SER A 174 -22.76 0.52 -46.33
CA SER A 174 -22.30 -0.81 -45.91
C SER A 174 -20.88 -1.10 -46.39
N VAL A 175 -20.52 -0.60 -47.58
CA VAL A 175 -19.17 -0.73 -48.14
C VAL A 175 -18.21 0.25 -47.46
N LEU A 176 -18.57 1.53 -47.39
CA LEU A 176 -17.68 2.60 -46.90
C LEU A 176 -17.58 2.67 -45.37
N LEU A 177 -18.43 2.01 -44.60
CA LEU A 177 -18.19 1.79 -43.17
C LEU A 177 -17.45 0.48 -42.88
N GLY A 178 -17.41 -0.44 -43.85
CA GLY A 178 -16.78 -1.74 -43.71
C GLY A 178 -15.41 -1.80 -44.39
N SER A 179 -15.22 -2.78 -45.27
CA SER A 179 -13.93 -3.04 -45.92
C SER A 179 -13.46 -1.90 -46.84
N GLY A 180 -14.36 -1.02 -47.31
CA GLY A 180 -14.03 0.16 -48.12
C GLY A 180 -13.81 1.42 -47.29
N ARG A 181 -13.71 1.33 -45.96
CA ARG A 181 -13.60 2.49 -45.08
C ARG A 181 -12.30 3.26 -45.27
N THR A 182 -12.42 4.53 -45.62
CA THR A 182 -11.28 5.47 -45.77
C THR A 182 -11.01 6.27 -44.50
N VAL A 183 -12.01 6.44 -43.63
CA VAL A 183 -11.86 7.18 -42.36
C VAL A 183 -11.30 6.28 -41.25
N PRO A 184 -10.15 6.62 -40.65
CA PRO A 184 -9.67 5.94 -39.45
C PRO A 184 -10.61 6.23 -38.27
N ALA A 185 -10.88 5.24 -37.42
CA ALA A 185 -11.74 5.49 -36.26
C ALA A 185 -11.05 6.39 -35.22
N ILE A 186 -9.78 6.12 -34.95
CA ILE A 186 -8.93 6.95 -34.09
C ILE A 186 -8.68 8.30 -34.78
N GLY A 187 -8.85 9.40 -34.05
CA GLY A 187 -8.77 10.76 -34.59
C GLY A 187 -10.07 11.29 -35.20
N ASN A 188 -11.07 10.43 -35.44
CA ASN A 188 -12.38 10.81 -36.03
C ASN A 188 -13.58 10.35 -35.22
N MET A 189 -13.43 10.11 -33.91
CA MET A 189 -14.50 9.51 -33.10
C MET A 189 -15.77 10.39 -33.03
N ARG A 190 -15.67 11.71 -33.25
CA ARG A 190 -16.85 12.59 -33.32
C ARG A 190 -17.77 12.21 -34.50
N LEU A 191 -17.21 11.75 -35.61
CA LEU A 191 -17.98 11.30 -36.77
C LEU A 191 -18.78 10.04 -36.45
N PHE A 192 -18.17 9.10 -35.72
CA PHE A 192 -18.85 7.90 -35.24
C PHE A 192 -19.88 8.21 -34.15
N ALA A 193 -19.60 9.14 -33.25
CA ALA A 193 -20.56 9.60 -32.25
C ALA A 193 -21.79 10.21 -32.92
N TRP A 194 -21.60 11.09 -33.91
CA TRP A 194 -22.69 11.64 -34.72
C TRP A 194 -23.51 10.53 -35.38
N LEU A 195 -22.85 9.56 -36.04
CA LEU A 195 -23.52 8.43 -36.69
C LEU A 195 -24.35 7.60 -35.69
N ILE A 196 -23.79 7.31 -34.51
CA ILE A 196 -24.48 6.56 -33.45
C ILE A 196 -25.70 7.32 -32.94
N ALA A 197 -25.55 8.62 -32.65
CA ALA A 197 -26.64 9.45 -32.13
C ALA A 197 -27.85 9.47 -33.07
N HIS A 198 -27.61 9.54 -34.38
CA HIS A 198 -28.67 9.58 -35.39
C HIS A 198 -29.21 8.19 -35.79
N ALA A 199 -28.38 7.15 -35.73
CA ALA A 199 -28.79 5.79 -36.06
C ALA A 199 -29.50 5.07 -34.90
N ALA A 200 -29.15 5.36 -33.64
CA ALA A 200 -29.68 4.68 -32.47
C ALA A 200 -31.22 4.70 -32.34
N PRO A 201 -31.93 5.81 -32.63
CA PRO A 201 -33.41 5.84 -32.63
C PRO A 201 -34.05 4.84 -33.59
N HIS A 202 -33.37 4.53 -34.70
CA HIS A 202 -33.89 3.69 -35.78
C HIS A 202 -33.32 2.27 -35.78
N VAL A 203 -32.38 1.93 -34.89
CA VAL A 203 -31.67 0.63 -34.91
C VAL A 203 -32.61 -0.60 -34.84
N LYS A 204 -33.79 -0.47 -34.22
CA LYS A 204 -34.77 -1.57 -34.10
C LYS A 204 -35.46 -1.91 -35.42
N THR A 205 -35.53 -0.97 -36.36
CA THR A 205 -36.15 -1.17 -37.68
C THR A 205 -35.15 -1.81 -38.66
N LEU A 206 -33.85 -1.70 -38.39
CA LEU A 206 -32.78 -2.35 -39.14
C LEU A 206 -32.80 -3.87 -38.89
N ARG A 207 -33.27 -4.65 -39.86
CA ARG A 207 -33.27 -6.12 -39.85
C ARG A 207 -32.53 -6.64 -41.07
N GLY A 208 -31.91 -7.80 -40.96
CA GLY A 208 -31.14 -8.42 -42.05
C GLY A 208 -29.64 -8.54 -41.77
N LYS A 209 -28.94 -9.23 -42.67
CA LYS A 209 -27.47 -9.41 -42.60
C LYS A 209 -26.73 -8.17 -43.10
N ASP A 210 -27.28 -7.48 -44.09
CA ASP A 210 -26.81 -6.22 -44.66
C ASP A 210 -26.75 -5.06 -43.65
N THR A 211 -27.58 -5.11 -42.60
CA THR A 211 -27.57 -4.09 -41.52
C THR A 211 -26.76 -4.49 -40.28
N ALA A 212 -26.02 -5.62 -40.33
CA ALA A 212 -25.30 -6.15 -39.16
C ALA A 212 -24.22 -5.17 -38.66
N LEU A 213 -23.44 -4.57 -39.56
CA LEU A 213 -22.40 -3.60 -39.22
C LEU A 213 -22.98 -2.38 -38.49
N PHE A 214 -24.06 -1.80 -39.03
CA PHE A 214 -24.77 -0.69 -38.40
C PHE A 214 -25.26 -1.01 -36.99
N ARG A 215 -25.85 -2.20 -36.83
CA ARG A 215 -26.31 -2.67 -35.51
C ARG A 215 -25.15 -2.89 -34.54
N ALA A 216 -23.99 -3.33 -35.03
CA ALA A 216 -22.79 -3.49 -34.21
C ALA A 216 -22.25 -2.14 -33.73
N ILE A 217 -22.18 -1.14 -34.61
CA ILE A 217 -21.80 0.24 -34.25
C ILE A 217 -22.79 0.82 -33.21
N CYS A 218 -24.09 0.64 -33.42
CA CYS A 218 -25.12 1.11 -32.48
C CYS A 218 -25.17 0.33 -31.15
N ALA A 219 -24.45 -0.79 -31.01
CA ALA A 219 -24.36 -1.53 -29.76
C ALA A 219 -23.28 -0.99 -28.80
N LEU A 220 -22.31 -0.23 -29.32
CA LEU A 220 -21.23 0.40 -28.57
C LEU A 220 -21.72 1.25 -27.36
N PRO A 221 -22.72 2.15 -27.48
CA PRO A 221 -23.17 2.98 -26.35
C PRO A 221 -23.99 2.24 -25.28
N ALA A 222 -24.25 0.94 -25.45
CA ALA A 222 -25.17 0.18 -24.59
C ALA A 222 -24.58 -1.13 -24.06
N SER A 223 -23.39 -1.53 -24.49
CA SER A 223 -22.81 -2.83 -24.12
C SER A 223 -21.28 -2.80 -24.06
N ASN A 224 -20.72 -3.73 -23.30
CA ASN A 224 -19.28 -4.02 -23.32
C ASN A 224 -18.96 -4.93 -24.52
N VAL A 225 -18.48 -4.32 -25.60
CA VAL A 225 -18.10 -4.97 -26.86
C VAL A 225 -16.68 -5.54 -26.73
N LYS A 226 -16.59 -6.64 -25.98
CA LYS A 226 -15.34 -7.37 -25.75
C LYS A 226 -15.03 -8.38 -26.86
N PRO A 227 -13.76 -8.84 -26.99
CA PRO A 227 -13.39 -9.93 -27.90
C PRO A 227 -14.33 -11.14 -27.79
N GLY A 228 -14.74 -11.67 -28.94
CA GLY A 228 -15.68 -12.80 -29.05
C GLY A 228 -17.16 -12.45 -28.85
N SER A 229 -17.51 -11.21 -28.49
CA SER A 229 -18.92 -10.77 -28.50
C SER A 229 -19.45 -10.62 -29.93
N LYS A 230 -20.77 -10.76 -30.13
CA LYS A 230 -21.38 -10.64 -31.47
C LYS A 230 -21.05 -9.32 -32.17
N PRO A 231 -21.18 -8.14 -31.53
CA PRO A 231 -20.81 -6.87 -32.18
C PRO A 231 -19.32 -6.79 -32.51
N TYR A 232 -18.45 -7.33 -31.64
CA TYR A 232 -17.01 -7.37 -31.87
C TYR A 232 -16.65 -8.16 -33.13
N ILE A 233 -17.16 -9.39 -33.26
CA ILE A 233 -16.91 -10.27 -34.42
C ILE A 233 -17.36 -9.58 -35.71
N VAL A 234 -18.51 -8.89 -35.68
CA VAL A 234 -19.00 -8.16 -36.86
C VAL A 234 -18.06 -7.02 -37.22
N LEU A 235 -17.67 -6.17 -36.27
CA LEU A 235 -16.76 -5.05 -36.53
C LEU A 235 -15.40 -5.53 -37.05
N GLU A 236 -14.83 -6.55 -36.41
CA GLU A 236 -13.55 -7.15 -36.81
C GLU A 236 -13.61 -7.72 -38.24
N SER A 237 -14.68 -8.46 -38.58
CA SER A 237 -14.88 -8.98 -39.94
C SER A 237 -15.01 -7.89 -41.02
N HIS A 238 -15.26 -6.64 -40.62
CA HIS A 238 -15.37 -5.48 -41.50
C HIS A 238 -14.13 -4.56 -41.42
N GLY A 239 -13.02 -5.04 -40.85
CA GLY A 239 -11.73 -4.36 -40.88
C GLY A 239 -11.46 -3.39 -39.73
N TYR A 240 -12.30 -3.38 -38.68
CA TYR A 240 -12.00 -2.60 -37.47
C TYR A 240 -10.95 -3.34 -36.64
N THR A 241 -9.90 -2.64 -36.24
CA THR A 241 -8.87 -3.24 -35.37
C THR A 241 -9.37 -3.38 -33.92
N PRO A 242 -8.78 -4.28 -33.11
CA PRO A 242 -9.13 -4.38 -31.69
C PRO A 242 -9.04 -3.05 -30.93
N LEU A 243 -8.01 -2.25 -31.20
CA LEU A 243 -7.82 -0.94 -30.57
C LEU A 243 -8.92 0.05 -30.99
N GLU A 244 -9.27 0.09 -32.29
CA GLU A 244 -10.36 0.95 -32.78
C GLU A 244 -11.69 0.59 -32.12
N ILE A 245 -12.03 -0.70 -32.02
CA ILE A 245 -13.26 -1.16 -31.38
C ILE A 245 -13.29 -0.73 -29.91
N ALA A 246 -12.19 -0.93 -29.18
CA ALA A 246 -12.11 -0.57 -27.78
C ALA A 246 -12.23 0.95 -27.55
N CYS A 247 -11.54 1.75 -28.35
CA CYS A 247 -11.63 3.21 -28.30
C CYS A 247 -13.05 3.70 -28.63
N LEU A 248 -13.66 3.19 -29.70
CA LEU A 248 -15.03 3.54 -30.08
C LEU A 248 -16.03 3.12 -29.00
N ASN A 249 -15.88 1.95 -28.39
CA ASN A 249 -16.77 1.49 -27.33
C ASN A 249 -16.68 2.40 -26.10
N MET A 250 -15.46 2.78 -25.68
CA MET A 250 -15.26 3.69 -24.54
C MET A 250 -15.84 5.08 -24.82
N GLN A 251 -15.58 5.64 -26.00
CA GLN A 251 -16.11 6.95 -26.38
C GLN A 251 -17.64 6.93 -26.41
N ALA A 252 -18.25 5.93 -27.04
CA ALA A 252 -19.70 5.78 -27.11
C ALA A 252 -20.32 5.55 -25.72
N ALA A 253 -19.64 4.84 -24.82
CA ALA A 253 -20.11 4.62 -23.46
C ALA A 253 -20.13 5.90 -22.60
N LEU A 254 -19.29 6.89 -22.93
CA LEU A 254 -19.24 8.19 -22.26
C LEU A 254 -20.11 9.26 -22.92
N ALA A 255 -20.67 8.98 -24.10
CA ALA A 255 -21.51 9.92 -24.82
C ALA A 255 -22.83 10.20 -24.06
N PRO A 256 -23.45 11.38 -24.21
CA PRO A 256 -24.73 11.70 -23.56
C PRO A 256 -25.86 10.72 -23.90
N GLU A 257 -25.88 10.26 -25.15
CA GLU A 257 -26.81 9.27 -25.70
C GLU A 257 -26.55 7.82 -25.22
N SER A 258 -25.48 7.60 -24.43
CA SER A 258 -25.18 6.31 -23.81
C SER A 258 -26.28 5.87 -22.86
N LYS A 259 -26.63 4.58 -22.92
CA LYS A 259 -27.51 3.96 -21.91
C LYS A 259 -26.74 3.51 -20.67
N LEU A 260 -25.41 3.61 -20.71
CA LEU A 260 -24.53 3.25 -19.62
C LEU A 260 -24.23 4.48 -18.78
N GLY A 261 -24.40 4.37 -17.46
CA GLY A 261 -23.88 5.39 -16.55
C GLY A 261 -22.34 5.46 -16.64
N PRO A 262 -21.71 6.64 -16.55
CA PRO A 262 -20.25 6.78 -16.64
C PRO A 262 -19.50 5.99 -15.58
N ASP A 263 -20.14 5.71 -14.44
CA ASP A 263 -19.60 4.92 -13.33
C ASP A 263 -20.29 3.55 -13.17
N SER A 264 -20.96 3.08 -14.22
CA SER A 264 -21.62 1.77 -14.20
C SER A 264 -20.58 0.64 -14.28
N LEU A 265 -20.93 -0.55 -13.77
CA LEU A 265 -20.06 -1.74 -13.84
C LEU A 265 -19.68 -2.08 -15.28
N VAL A 266 -20.60 -1.86 -16.24
CA VAL A 266 -20.34 -2.10 -17.65
C VAL A 266 -19.29 -1.12 -18.18
N THR A 267 -19.38 0.16 -17.80
CA THR A 267 -18.40 1.19 -18.18
C THR A 267 -17.04 0.92 -17.55
N GLU A 268 -17.00 0.51 -16.27
CA GLU A 268 -15.75 0.08 -15.61
C GLU A 268 -15.11 -1.11 -16.36
N LYS A 269 -15.91 -2.08 -16.84
CA LYS A 269 -15.40 -3.19 -17.67
C LYS A 269 -14.88 -2.72 -19.03
N ILE A 270 -15.53 -1.74 -19.65
CA ILE A 270 -15.11 -1.18 -20.95
C ILE A 270 -13.75 -0.48 -20.80
N VAL A 271 -13.56 0.35 -19.75
CA VAL A 271 -12.27 1.03 -19.55
C VAL A 271 -11.14 0.02 -19.25
N VAL A 272 -11.38 -1.02 -18.46
CA VAL A 272 -10.38 -2.08 -18.24
C VAL A 272 -10.04 -2.77 -19.57
N GLY A 273 -11.04 -3.13 -20.37
CA GLY A 273 -10.83 -3.76 -21.68
C GLY A 273 -10.06 -2.88 -22.66
N LEU A 274 -10.32 -1.56 -22.65
CA LEU A 274 -9.55 -0.59 -23.43
C LEU A 274 -8.08 -0.58 -23.02
N PHE A 275 -7.78 -0.48 -21.73
CA PHE A 275 -6.39 -0.47 -21.25
C PHE A 275 -5.69 -1.80 -21.54
N GLN A 276 -6.33 -2.95 -21.32
CA GLN A 276 -5.75 -4.24 -21.68
C GLN A 276 -5.42 -4.32 -23.18
N THR A 277 -6.31 -3.82 -24.04
CA THR A 277 -6.11 -3.81 -25.50
C THR A 277 -4.99 -2.85 -25.92
N ALA A 278 -4.93 -1.66 -25.32
CA ALA A 278 -3.92 -0.65 -25.61
C ALA A 278 -2.53 -1.07 -25.12
N LEU A 279 -2.43 -1.54 -23.87
CA LEU A 279 -1.16 -1.99 -23.28
C LEU A 279 -0.61 -3.24 -23.96
N GLY A 280 -1.47 -4.08 -24.53
CA GLY A 280 -1.08 -5.28 -25.27
C GLY A 280 -0.64 -5.04 -26.72
N GLN A 281 -0.63 -3.79 -27.22
CA GLN A 281 -0.20 -3.52 -28.58
C GLN A 281 1.31 -3.78 -28.74
N PRO A 282 1.75 -4.46 -29.82
CA PRO A 282 3.16 -4.68 -30.11
C PRO A 282 3.82 -3.48 -30.81
N VAL A 283 3.03 -2.48 -31.19
CA VAL A 283 3.46 -1.26 -31.89
C VAL A 283 3.06 -0.03 -31.08
N PRO A 284 3.76 1.11 -31.25
CA PRO A 284 3.42 2.33 -30.52
C PRO A 284 1.98 2.71 -30.75
N LEU A 285 1.30 3.13 -29.67
CA LEU A 285 -0.04 3.68 -29.79
C LEU A 285 0.00 4.98 -30.61
N PRO A 286 -1.05 5.30 -31.40
CA PRO A 286 -1.18 6.60 -32.02
C PRO A 286 -1.10 7.73 -30.99
N GLU A 287 -0.39 8.82 -31.31
CA GLU A 287 -0.10 9.90 -30.35
C GLU A 287 -1.37 10.46 -29.69
N GLU A 288 -2.49 10.49 -30.41
CA GLU A 288 -3.76 11.04 -29.92
C GLU A 288 -4.43 10.16 -28.86
N VAL A 289 -4.03 8.88 -28.77
CA VAL A 289 -4.61 7.93 -27.82
C VAL A 289 -4.04 8.17 -26.42
N TYR A 290 -2.76 8.53 -26.29
CA TYR A 290 -2.12 8.69 -24.98
C TYR A 290 -2.83 9.71 -24.07
N PRO A 291 -3.14 10.95 -24.51
CA PRO A 291 -3.84 11.91 -23.65
C PRO A 291 -5.23 11.44 -23.22
N ALA A 292 -5.94 10.72 -24.09
CA ALA A 292 -7.26 10.17 -23.78
C ALA A 292 -7.15 9.07 -22.71
N LEU A 293 -6.16 8.18 -22.83
CA LEU A 293 -5.89 7.16 -21.81
C LEU A 293 -5.45 7.79 -20.48
N GLU A 294 -4.59 8.80 -20.49
CA GLU A 294 -4.18 9.50 -19.25
C GLU A 294 -5.39 10.08 -18.50
N TRP A 295 -6.28 10.75 -19.22
CA TRP A 295 -7.50 11.29 -18.64
C TRP A 295 -8.39 10.18 -18.06
N LEU A 296 -8.58 9.08 -18.79
CA LEU A 296 -9.33 7.92 -18.31
C LEU A 296 -8.68 7.29 -17.07
N PHE A 297 -7.36 7.13 -17.05
CA PHE A 297 -6.64 6.56 -15.91
C PHE A 297 -6.87 7.36 -14.63
N ARG A 298 -6.83 8.70 -14.74
CA ARG A 298 -7.13 9.60 -13.62
C ARG A 298 -8.60 9.54 -13.21
N LYS A 299 -9.52 9.57 -14.19
CA LYS A 299 -10.96 9.50 -13.96
C LYS A 299 -11.36 8.22 -13.21
N TYR A 300 -10.75 7.09 -13.55
CA TYR A 300 -11.00 5.79 -12.95
C TYR A 300 -9.93 5.37 -11.94
N SER A 301 -9.28 6.35 -11.30
CA SER A 301 -8.37 6.12 -10.16
C SER A 301 -9.07 5.46 -8.97
N ARG A 302 -10.40 5.55 -8.90
CA ARG A 302 -11.27 4.79 -8.01
C ARG A 302 -12.50 4.29 -8.77
N PHE A 303 -12.80 3.01 -8.63
CA PHE A 303 -14.04 2.42 -9.13
C PHE A 303 -15.18 2.60 -8.12
N ARG A 304 -16.37 2.96 -8.62
CA ARG A 304 -17.56 3.10 -7.77
C ARG A 304 -18.18 1.74 -7.45
N ILE A 305 -18.19 0.82 -8.41
CA ILE A 305 -18.85 -0.49 -8.26
C ILE A 305 -17.84 -1.62 -8.02
N LYS A 306 -16.54 -1.34 -8.20
CA LYS A 306 -15.41 -2.27 -7.99
C LYS A 306 -15.40 -3.44 -8.97
N CYS A 307 -15.28 -3.12 -10.26
CA CYS A 307 -15.12 -4.11 -11.31
C CYS A 307 -14.06 -5.18 -10.96
N TYR A 308 -14.41 -6.46 -11.15
CA TYR A 308 -13.58 -7.63 -10.82
C TYR A 308 -13.11 -7.72 -9.35
N GLY A 309 -13.79 -7.02 -8.43
CA GLY A 309 -13.38 -6.93 -7.03
C GLY A 309 -12.27 -5.90 -6.78
N CYS A 310 -11.77 -5.25 -7.83
CA CYS A 310 -10.70 -4.25 -7.76
C CYS A 310 -11.25 -2.87 -7.39
N GLY A 311 -10.55 -2.14 -6.52
CA GLY A 311 -10.95 -0.79 -6.11
C GLY A 311 -10.54 0.31 -7.09
N THR A 312 -9.59 0.03 -7.98
CA THR A 312 -8.98 1.00 -8.89
C THR A 312 -8.72 0.37 -10.25
N LEU A 313 -8.57 1.20 -11.30
CA LEU A 313 -8.14 0.73 -12.61
C LEU A 313 -6.74 0.10 -12.56
N ALA A 314 -5.79 0.68 -11.82
CA ALA A 314 -4.46 0.10 -11.66
C ALA A 314 -4.53 -1.33 -11.10
N ASP A 315 -5.33 -1.57 -10.05
CA ASP A 315 -5.50 -2.91 -9.49
C ASP A 315 -6.11 -3.90 -10.49
N ALA A 316 -7.06 -3.46 -11.31
CA ALA A 316 -7.69 -4.30 -12.33
C ALA A 316 -6.77 -4.64 -13.50
N LEU A 317 -5.68 -3.89 -13.69
CA LEU A 317 -4.67 -4.12 -14.73
C LEU A 317 -3.49 -4.97 -14.25
N LYS A 318 -3.46 -5.38 -12.97
CA LYS A 318 -2.45 -6.31 -12.46
C LYS A 318 -2.49 -7.65 -13.20
N GLU A 319 -3.70 -8.11 -13.50
CA GLU A 319 -3.94 -9.37 -14.22
C GLU A 319 -4.31 -9.08 -15.67
N GLY A 320 -3.53 -9.61 -16.61
CA GLY A 320 -3.87 -9.63 -18.04
C GLY A 320 -3.38 -8.45 -18.89
N ALA A 321 -2.67 -7.47 -18.33
CA ALA A 321 -1.92 -6.49 -19.13
C ALA A 321 -0.42 -6.82 -19.07
N ARG A 322 0.23 -6.96 -20.23
CA ARG A 322 1.69 -7.05 -20.32
C ARG A 322 2.16 -6.18 -21.47
N ILE A 323 2.90 -5.13 -21.13
CA ILE A 323 3.36 -4.16 -22.11
C ILE A 323 4.54 -4.76 -22.89
N GLN A 324 4.45 -4.70 -24.21
CA GLN A 324 5.48 -5.22 -25.12
C GLN A 324 6.27 -4.12 -25.82
N GLU A 325 5.74 -2.89 -25.84
CA GLU A 325 6.28 -1.79 -26.62
C GLU A 325 6.93 -0.71 -25.72
N PRO A 326 8.19 -0.30 -25.98
CA PRO A 326 8.96 0.60 -25.12
C PRO A 326 8.35 2.00 -24.87
N ALA A 327 7.80 2.67 -25.88
CA ALA A 327 7.22 4.00 -25.70
C ALA A 327 5.99 3.96 -24.78
N THR A 328 5.13 2.95 -24.99
CA THR A 328 3.97 2.66 -24.15
C THR A 328 4.38 2.27 -22.75
N PHE A 329 5.48 1.52 -22.61
CA PHE A 329 6.06 1.14 -21.32
C PHE A 329 6.52 2.38 -20.54
N ALA A 330 7.35 3.22 -21.16
CA ALA A 330 7.84 4.46 -20.58
C ALA A 330 6.69 5.39 -20.18
N TRP A 331 5.67 5.52 -21.04
CA TRP A 331 4.46 6.27 -20.73
C TRP A 331 3.72 5.70 -19.50
N PHE A 332 3.45 4.40 -19.47
CA PHE A 332 2.67 3.78 -18.40
C PHE A 332 3.39 3.81 -17.04
N THR A 333 4.73 3.76 -17.03
CA THR A 333 5.51 3.92 -15.78
C THR A 333 5.25 5.25 -15.08
N LYS A 334 4.93 6.32 -15.84
CA LYS A 334 4.58 7.64 -15.29
C LYS A 334 3.21 7.64 -14.61
N LEU A 335 2.32 6.69 -14.96
CA LEU A 335 0.97 6.58 -14.42
C LEU A 335 0.88 5.62 -13.23
N ALA A 336 1.46 4.42 -13.34
CA ALA A 336 1.32 3.36 -12.35
C ALA A 336 2.57 3.12 -11.49
N GLY A 337 3.69 3.76 -11.85
CA GLY A 337 5.01 3.53 -11.25
C GLY A 337 5.68 2.26 -11.78
N ILE A 338 7.01 2.18 -11.59
CA ILE A 338 7.83 1.01 -11.97
C ILE A 338 7.44 -0.27 -11.22
N GLY A 339 6.64 -0.11 -10.15
CA GLY A 339 6.09 -1.14 -9.28
C GLY A 339 5.18 -2.16 -9.96
N HIS A 340 4.55 -1.78 -11.07
CA HIS A 340 3.31 -2.38 -11.54
C HIS A 340 3.52 -3.67 -12.36
N PRO A 341 2.77 -4.77 -12.13
CA PRO A 341 2.97 -6.06 -12.82
C PRO A 341 2.90 -6.01 -14.36
N ALA A 342 2.14 -5.07 -14.92
CA ALA A 342 2.10 -4.86 -16.37
C ALA A 342 3.47 -4.55 -17.02
N LEU A 343 4.46 -4.18 -16.19
CA LEU A 343 5.83 -3.86 -16.57
C LEU A 343 6.79 -5.07 -16.46
N ASP A 344 6.32 -6.24 -16.04
CA ASP A 344 7.13 -7.47 -15.88
C ASP A 344 7.55 -8.09 -17.24
N GLY A 345 7.36 -7.36 -18.35
CA GLY A 345 7.89 -7.67 -19.68
C GLY A 345 9.31 -7.16 -19.92
N PHE A 346 9.83 -6.28 -19.06
CA PHE A 346 11.17 -5.73 -19.19
C PHE A 346 12.24 -6.82 -19.01
N ASP A 347 13.25 -6.79 -19.89
CA ASP A 347 14.44 -7.64 -19.82
C ASP A 347 15.60 -6.83 -20.38
N ILE A 348 16.59 -6.47 -19.55
CA ILE A 348 17.68 -5.61 -20.01
C ILE A 348 18.54 -6.22 -21.13
N LEU A 349 18.50 -7.55 -21.30
CA LEU A 349 19.23 -8.26 -22.36
C LEU A 349 18.50 -8.20 -23.72
N ASP A 350 17.22 -7.85 -23.75
CA ASP A 350 16.45 -7.65 -24.98
C ASP A 350 16.62 -6.22 -25.48
N SER A 351 17.33 -6.07 -26.61
CA SER A 351 17.69 -4.78 -27.20
C SER A 351 16.49 -3.90 -27.56
N LYS A 352 15.27 -4.45 -27.64
CA LYS A 352 14.08 -3.63 -27.88
C LYS A 352 13.88 -2.59 -26.76
N TRP A 353 14.36 -2.87 -25.55
CA TRP A 353 14.20 -1.99 -24.38
C TRP A 353 15.30 -0.93 -24.25
N ASP A 354 16.31 -0.91 -25.12
CA ASP A 354 17.46 0.02 -25.05
C ASP A 354 17.00 1.49 -25.00
N SER A 355 15.92 1.83 -25.72
CA SER A 355 15.35 3.19 -25.76
C SER A 355 14.82 3.67 -24.40
N LEU A 356 14.56 2.77 -23.45
CA LEU A 356 14.15 3.13 -22.09
C LEU A 356 15.24 3.87 -21.32
N ALA A 357 16.52 3.54 -21.55
CA ALA A 357 17.64 4.17 -20.86
C ALA A 357 17.73 5.68 -21.13
N GLY A 358 17.36 6.12 -22.34
CA GLY A 358 17.34 7.54 -22.73
C GLY A 358 15.99 8.24 -22.54
N SER A 359 14.88 7.50 -22.44
CA SER A 359 13.53 8.06 -22.36
C SER A 359 12.98 8.18 -20.94
N MET A 360 13.59 7.49 -19.98
CA MET A 360 13.21 7.50 -18.56
C MET A 360 14.15 8.36 -17.72
N ASP A 361 13.65 8.78 -16.55
CA ASP A 361 14.49 9.34 -15.50
C ASP A 361 15.51 8.30 -14.99
N GLN A 362 16.72 8.73 -14.67
CA GLN A 362 17.84 7.83 -14.34
C GLN A 362 17.55 6.97 -13.11
N ASP A 363 17.00 7.56 -12.05
CA ASP A 363 16.68 6.82 -10.82
C ASP A 363 15.54 5.82 -11.07
N LYS A 364 14.55 6.20 -11.88
CA LYS A 364 13.48 5.28 -12.29
C LYS A 364 13.98 4.13 -13.17
N TYR A 365 14.89 4.41 -14.10
CA TYR A 365 15.47 3.38 -14.95
C TYR A 365 16.35 2.42 -14.14
N LYS A 366 17.15 2.94 -13.21
CA LYS A 366 17.89 2.13 -12.23
C LYS A 366 16.93 1.25 -11.42
N GLY A 367 15.87 1.82 -10.84
CA GLY A 367 14.89 1.04 -10.08
C GLY A 367 14.17 -0.03 -10.91
N LEU A 368 13.94 0.22 -12.21
CA LEU A 368 13.41 -0.79 -13.13
C LEU A 368 14.42 -1.93 -13.36
N PHE A 369 15.69 -1.58 -13.61
CA PHE A 369 16.78 -2.54 -13.76
C PHE A 369 16.96 -3.40 -12.49
N GLU A 370 16.93 -2.80 -11.30
CA GLU A 370 17.10 -3.55 -10.05
C GLU A 370 15.98 -4.56 -9.81
N ARG A 371 14.77 -4.34 -10.32
CA ARG A 371 13.68 -5.33 -10.25
C ARG A 371 13.92 -6.54 -11.15
N ASP A 372 14.68 -6.36 -12.22
CA ASP A 372 15.10 -7.44 -13.13
C ASP A 372 16.22 -8.30 -12.50
N LEU A 373 16.85 -7.83 -11.41
CA LEU A 373 17.82 -8.58 -10.63
C LEU A 373 17.13 -9.35 -9.48
N HIS A 374 17.24 -10.67 -9.48
CA HIS A 374 16.69 -11.51 -8.41
C HIS A 374 17.57 -12.72 -8.08
N SER A 375 17.35 -13.32 -6.90
CA SER A 375 18.17 -14.42 -6.36
C SER A 375 18.11 -15.74 -7.13
N GLY A 376 17.25 -15.83 -8.15
CA GLY A 376 17.13 -17.01 -9.00
C GLY A 376 18.05 -16.99 -10.22
N LEU A 377 18.75 -15.88 -10.47
CA LEU A 377 19.67 -15.72 -11.60
C LEU A 377 21.03 -16.36 -11.30
N SER A 378 21.69 -16.87 -12.34
CA SER A 378 23.08 -17.34 -12.22
C SER A 378 24.04 -16.14 -12.06
N PRO A 379 25.24 -16.35 -11.48
CA PRO A 379 26.28 -15.32 -11.43
C PRO A 379 26.65 -14.78 -12.82
N GLU A 380 26.65 -15.64 -13.84
CA GLU A 380 26.90 -15.27 -15.24
C GLU A 380 25.80 -14.35 -15.79
N ASP A 381 24.53 -14.68 -15.55
CA ASP A 381 23.39 -13.86 -15.99
C ASP A 381 23.39 -12.49 -15.30
N LEU A 382 23.63 -12.45 -13.98
CA LEU A 382 23.75 -11.19 -13.24
C LEU A 382 24.87 -10.33 -13.80
N THR A 383 26.03 -10.93 -14.11
CA THR A 383 27.16 -10.22 -14.73
C THR A 383 26.80 -9.67 -16.09
N ALA A 384 26.10 -10.45 -16.93
CA ALA A 384 25.67 -10.01 -18.25
C ALA A 384 24.70 -8.83 -18.17
N ARG A 385 23.71 -8.89 -17.26
CA ARG A 385 22.71 -7.83 -17.04
C ARG A 385 23.36 -6.53 -16.53
N ILE A 386 24.26 -6.62 -15.55
CA ILE A 386 25.03 -5.47 -15.04
C ILE A 386 25.89 -4.85 -16.14
N THR A 387 26.64 -5.67 -16.88
CA THR A 387 27.45 -5.21 -18.01
C THR A 387 26.59 -4.47 -19.04
N ARG A 388 25.39 -4.97 -19.29
CA ARG A 388 24.45 -4.37 -20.23
C ARG A 388 23.92 -3.03 -19.71
N TYR A 389 23.60 -2.92 -18.43
CA TYR A 389 23.22 -1.67 -17.79
C TYR A 389 24.33 -0.61 -17.91
N ASP A 390 25.57 -0.99 -17.63
CA ASP A 390 26.74 -0.10 -17.71
C ASP A 390 26.96 0.40 -19.15
N GLN A 391 26.78 -0.47 -20.15
CA GLN A 391 26.85 -0.09 -21.57
C GLN A 391 25.77 0.94 -21.97
N LEU A 392 24.54 0.78 -21.47
CA LEU A 392 23.42 1.65 -21.82
C LEU A 392 23.46 3.00 -21.10
N THR A 393 23.98 3.02 -19.88
CA THR A 393 23.99 4.21 -19.02
C THR A 393 25.33 4.95 -19.00
N GLY A 394 26.42 4.29 -19.41
CA GLY A 394 27.79 4.81 -19.31
C GLY A 394 28.33 4.84 -17.87
N GLY A 395 27.65 4.17 -16.93
CA GLY A 395 28.01 4.13 -15.52
C GLY A 395 28.75 2.85 -15.10
N ASP A 396 28.98 2.74 -13.80
CA ASP A 396 29.41 1.51 -13.12
C ASP A 396 28.40 1.21 -12.01
N TYR A 397 27.49 0.27 -12.30
CA TYR A 397 26.44 -0.11 -11.39
C TYR A 397 26.96 -0.71 -10.09
N LYS A 398 28.07 -1.46 -10.11
CA LYS A 398 28.60 -2.06 -8.89
C LYS A 398 29.05 -0.97 -7.93
N THR A 399 29.83 0.00 -8.42
CA THR A 399 30.28 1.15 -7.63
C THR A 399 29.11 1.98 -7.12
N ALA A 400 28.10 2.22 -7.96
CA ALA A 400 26.88 2.92 -7.56
C ALA A 400 26.11 2.18 -6.47
N CYS A 401 25.94 0.86 -6.62
CA CYS A 401 25.22 -0.01 -5.70
C CYS A 401 25.93 -0.13 -4.33
N THR A 402 27.26 -0.18 -4.31
CA THR A 402 28.02 -0.21 -3.05
C THR A 402 28.03 1.14 -2.34
N GLY A 403 28.09 2.25 -3.09
CA GLY A 403 28.15 3.61 -2.54
C GLY A 403 26.80 4.20 -2.10
N GLU A 404 25.68 3.59 -2.49
CA GLU A 404 24.35 4.10 -2.18
C GLU A 404 23.85 3.68 -0.80
N ALA A 405 23.25 4.63 -0.07
CA ALA A 405 22.62 4.33 1.20
C ALA A 405 21.42 3.37 1.02
N TYR A 406 21.36 2.30 1.82
CA TYR A 406 20.24 1.36 1.81
C TYR A 406 20.05 0.60 0.48
N SER A 407 21.15 0.26 -0.19
CA SER A 407 21.11 -0.49 -1.45
C SER A 407 20.36 -1.82 -1.31
N SER A 408 19.35 -2.00 -2.16
CA SER A 408 18.49 -3.19 -2.18
C SER A 408 19.20 -4.42 -2.75
N CYS A 409 20.13 -4.20 -3.68
CA CYS A 409 20.82 -5.25 -4.43
C CYS A 409 22.18 -5.62 -3.84
N PHE A 410 22.70 -4.88 -2.86
CA PHE A 410 24.02 -5.14 -2.26
C PHE A 410 24.20 -6.61 -1.83
N SER A 411 23.24 -7.15 -1.06
CA SER A 411 23.29 -8.54 -0.61
C SER A 411 23.28 -9.55 -1.75
N LEU A 412 22.53 -9.26 -2.83
CA LEU A 412 22.47 -10.11 -4.02
C LEU A 412 23.84 -10.16 -4.71
N LEU A 413 24.51 -9.02 -4.85
CA LEU A 413 25.84 -8.94 -5.47
C LEU A 413 26.91 -9.66 -4.66
N VAL A 414 26.90 -9.50 -3.33
CA VAL A 414 27.87 -10.19 -2.43
C VAL A 414 27.65 -11.70 -2.45
N ASN A 415 26.40 -12.15 -2.37
CA ASN A 415 26.08 -13.59 -2.36
C ASN A 415 26.51 -14.30 -3.65
N ASN A 416 26.54 -13.59 -4.78
CA ASN A 416 26.97 -14.11 -6.07
C ASN A 416 28.44 -13.80 -6.41
N GLY A 417 29.22 -13.28 -5.46
CA GLY A 417 30.65 -13.01 -5.64
C GLY A 417 30.98 -11.87 -6.60
N LEU A 418 29.99 -11.02 -6.93
CA LEU A 418 30.18 -9.88 -7.82
C LEU A 418 30.76 -8.66 -7.12
N VAL A 419 30.58 -8.60 -5.80
CA VAL A 419 31.17 -7.64 -4.87
C VAL A 419 31.91 -8.43 -3.79
N ASP A 420 33.21 -8.17 -3.63
CA ASP A 420 33.99 -8.69 -2.52
C ASP A 420 33.74 -7.83 -1.28
N LEU A 421 33.16 -8.44 -0.25
CA LEU A 421 32.75 -7.76 0.98
C LEU A 421 33.95 -7.17 1.74
N TRP A 422 35.10 -7.85 1.72
CA TRP A 422 36.30 -7.38 2.41
C TRP A 422 36.97 -6.25 1.65
N ALA A 423 37.11 -6.37 0.32
CA ALA A 423 37.62 -5.30 -0.53
C ALA A 423 36.76 -4.04 -0.39
N CYS A 424 35.43 -4.17 -0.41
CA CYS A 424 34.50 -3.06 -0.23
C CYS A 424 34.66 -2.37 1.14
N PHE A 425 34.90 -3.14 2.21
CA PHE A 425 35.23 -2.58 3.52
C PHE A 425 36.54 -1.79 3.50
N GLN A 426 37.61 -2.34 2.92
CA GLN A 426 38.92 -1.67 2.85
C GLN A 426 38.85 -0.40 1.97
N GLU A 427 38.13 -0.47 0.86
CA GLU A 427 37.89 0.68 -0.02
C GLU A 427 37.07 1.77 0.64
N SER A 428 36.27 1.45 1.67
CA SER A 428 35.51 2.40 2.46
C SER A 428 36.34 3.13 3.53
N LEU A 429 37.64 2.81 3.63
CA LEU A 429 38.59 3.46 4.53
C LEU A 429 39.51 4.43 3.76
N ASP A 430 39.97 5.48 4.44
CA ASP A 430 41.04 6.35 3.96
C ASP A 430 42.44 5.78 4.30
N SER A 431 43.49 6.51 3.92
CA SER A 431 44.89 6.11 4.17
C SER A 431 45.26 6.06 5.66
N GLU A 432 44.48 6.69 6.53
CA GLU A 432 44.65 6.68 7.99
C GLU A 432 43.79 5.60 8.66
N GLY A 433 42.96 4.90 7.89
CA GLY A 433 42.03 3.88 8.37
C GLY A 433 40.78 4.47 9.03
N ASN A 434 40.40 5.70 8.69
CA ASN A 434 39.11 6.28 9.05
C ASN A 434 38.07 5.97 7.97
N VAL A 435 36.79 5.91 8.37
CA VAL A 435 35.69 5.68 7.44
C VAL A 435 35.50 6.91 6.53
N LYS A 436 35.68 6.73 5.22
CA LYS A 436 35.43 7.76 4.21
C LYS A 436 34.10 7.58 3.46
N SER A 437 33.50 6.38 3.51
CA SER A 437 32.25 6.05 2.79
C SER A 437 31.17 5.50 3.75
N PRO A 438 30.45 6.36 4.50
CA PRO A 438 29.47 5.91 5.50
C PRO A 438 28.35 5.03 4.94
N ASP A 439 27.89 5.28 3.72
CA ASP A 439 26.80 4.53 3.09
C ASP A 439 27.19 3.09 2.76
N ALA A 440 28.39 2.90 2.19
CA ALA A 440 28.97 1.58 1.95
C ALA A 440 29.14 0.80 3.27
N MET A 441 29.61 1.47 4.33
CA MET A 441 29.70 0.90 5.67
C MET A 441 28.32 0.48 6.21
N GLY A 442 27.28 1.27 5.95
CA GLY A 442 25.91 0.95 6.31
C GLY A 442 25.40 -0.32 5.60
N ASN A 443 25.71 -0.48 4.31
CA ASN A 443 25.36 -1.68 3.54
C ASN A 443 26.10 -2.92 4.05
N ILE A 444 27.41 -2.82 4.27
CA ILE A 444 28.24 -3.89 4.84
C ILE A 444 27.67 -4.31 6.20
N ARG A 445 27.41 -3.36 7.11
CA ARG A 445 26.89 -3.66 8.44
C ARG A 445 25.57 -4.42 8.38
N ARG A 446 24.65 -4.03 7.49
CA ARG A 446 23.36 -4.73 7.35
C ARG A 446 23.51 -6.12 6.77
N TYR A 447 24.42 -6.29 5.82
CA TYR A 447 24.74 -7.61 5.28
C TYR A 447 25.30 -8.54 6.37
N LEU A 448 26.16 -8.00 7.25
CA LEU A 448 26.75 -8.75 8.36
C LEU A 448 25.75 -9.09 9.47
N LYS A 449 24.65 -8.34 9.59
CA LYS A 449 23.64 -8.54 10.64
C LYS A 449 23.03 -9.94 10.52
N GLY A 450 23.08 -10.68 11.62
CA GLY A 450 22.61 -12.06 11.73
C GLY A 450 23.67 -13.11 11.40
N ILE A 451 24.79 -12.75 10.75
CA ILE A 451 25.81 -13.69 10.28
C ILE A 451 25.15 -14.87 9.56
N SER A 452 24.30 -14.56 8.58
CA SER A 452 23.42 -15.51 7.91
C SER A 452 24.05 -16.21 6.71
N THR A 453 25.26 -15.78 6.29
CA THR A 453 25.98 -16.31 5.13
C THR A 453 27.42 -16.65 5.47
N ALA A 454 28.03 -17.54 4.68
CA ALA A 454 29.43 -17.90 4.81
C ALA A 454 30.36 -16.69 4.58
N GLN A 455 29.97 -15.77 3.70
CA GLN A 455 30.69 -14.52 3.43
C GLN A 455 30.71 -13.61 4.67
N ALA A 456 29.58 -13.48 5.38
CA ALA A 456 29.53 -12.70 6.62
C ALA A 456 30.40 -13.32 7.72
N TYR A 457 30.42 -14.64 7.83
CA TYR A 457 31.29 -15.36 8.76
C TYR A 457 32.78 -15.13 8.45
N ARG A 458 33.19 -15.35 7.19
CA ARG A 458 34.59 -15.14 6.73
C ARG A 458 35.02 -13.68 6.89
N PHE A 459 34.09 -12.75 6.71
CA PHE A 459 34.37 -11.34 6.98
C PHE A 459 34.73 -11.14 8.46
N TYR A 460 33.94 -11.65 9.40
CA TYR A 460 34.23 -11.51 10.82
C TYR A 460 35.49 -12.25 11.25
N GLU A 461 35.76 -13.43 10.68
CA GLU A 461 37.02 -14.17 10.91
C GLU A 461 38.23 -13.30 10.58
N LYS A 462 38.25 -12.73 9.37
CA LYS A 462 39.32 -11.82 8.96
C LYS A 462 39.33 -10.54 9.78
N PHE A 463 38.16 -9.94 10.01
CA PHE A 463 38.01 -8.71 10.78
C PHE A 463 38.59 -8.82 12.20
N PHE A 464 38.27 -9.90 12.91
CA PHE A 464 38.78 -10.12 14.27
C PHE A 464 40.26 -10.48 14.29
N SER A 465 40.77 -11.14 13.24
CA SER A 465 42.22 -11.38 13.12
C SER A 465 43.03 -10.09 12.94
N GLU A 466 42.48 -9.08 12.24
CA GLU A 466 43.19 -7.82 11.97
C GLU A 466 42.94 -6.73 13.02
N TYR A 467 41.72 -6.62 13.53
CA TYR A 467 41.30 -5.50 14.39
C TYR A 467 40.88 -5.91 15.80
N GLY A 468 40.71 -7.21 16.06
CA GLY A 468 40.20 -7.74 17.32
C GLY A 468 38.79 -7.24 17.67
N MET A 469 38.31 -7.61 18.86
CA MET A 469 37.00 -7.14 19.36
C MET A 469 36.88 -5.60 19.41
N PRO A 470 37.89 -4.82 19.86
CA PRO A 470 37.81 -3.36 19.89
C PRO A 470 37.51 -2.71 18.53
N GLY A 471 37.85 -3.40 17.42
CA GLY A 471 37.50 -2.99 16.06
C GLY A 471 36.01 -2.73 15.86
N LEU A 472 35.13 -3.50 16.51
CA LEU A 472 33.68 -3.32 16.36
C LEU A 472 33.23 -1.92 16.79
N LYS A 473 33.72 -1.42 17.94
CA LYS A 473 33.39 -0.07 18.41
C LYS A 473 34.10 1.00 17.57
N ARG A 474 35.34 0.75 17.13
CA ARG A 474 36.08 1.68 16.27
C ARG A 474 35.30 2.02 15.01
N PHE A 475 34.80 1.00 14.33
CA PHE A 475 34.21 1.21 13.02
C PHE A 475 32.67 1.28 13.06
N TRP A 476 31.97 0.49 13.88
CA TRP A 476 30.49 0.46 13.92
C TRP A 476 29.93 1.32 15.07
N ASN A 477 30.76 1.96 15.89
CA ASN A 477 30.34 2.78 17.04
C ASN A 477 29.28 2.05 17.90
N TRP A 478 28.20 2.71 18.31
CA TRP A 478 27.16 2.13 19.18
C TRP A 478 26.41 0.94 18.55
N GLU A 479 26.52 0.77 17.22
CA GLU A 479 25.90 -0.30 16.44
C GLU A 479 26.73 -1.58 16.47
N HIS A 480 27.87 -1.61 17.17
CA HIS A 480 28.59 -2.86 17.49
C HIS A 480 27.69 -3.90 18.18
N ARG A 481 26.61 -3.45 18.83
CA ARG A 481 25.58 -4.31 19.43
C ARG A 481 24.86 -5.20 18.43
N ASP A 482 24.78 -4.81 17.15
CA ASP A 482 24.21 -5.65 16.09
C ASP A 482 24.96 -7.00 15.98
N PHE A 483 26.27 -7.03 16.25
CA PHE A 483 27.05 -8.28 16.29
C PHE A 483 26.55 -9.19 17.42
N LYS A 484 26.47 -8.69 18.65
CA LYS A 484 25.94 -9.45 19.79
C LYS A 484 24.51 -9.93 19.51
N GLU A 485 23.64 -9.03 19.06
CA GLU A 485 22.26 -9.37 18.69
C GLU A 485 22.20 -10.38 17.54
N SER A 486 23.26 -10.62 16.77
CA SER A 486 23.26 -11.68 15.76
C SER A 486 23.39 -13.08 16.37
N LEU A 487 23.92 -13.18 17.59
CA LEU A 487 24.24 -14.42 18.28
C LEU A 487 23.43 -14.61 19.57
N TYR A 488 22.99 -13.53 20.21
CA TYR A 488 22.32 -13.52 21.50
C TYR A 488 21.31 -12.38 21.57
N ARG A 489 20.00 -12.71 21.46
CA ARG A 489 18.91 -11.73 21.30
C ARG A 489 17.97 -11.71 22.51
N PRO A 490 17.45 -10.54 22.90
CA PRO A 490 16.30 -10.47 23.80
C PRO A 490 15.02 -10.95 23.11
N ASN A 491 14.31 -11.89 23.72
CA ASN A 491 12.90 -12.16 23.45
C ASN A 491 12.05 -11.06 24.09
N TYR A 492 11.45 -10.22 23.25
CA TYR A 492 10.49 -9.20 23.69
C TYR A 492 9.09 -9.82 23.81
N SER A 493 8.83 -10.51 24.92
CA SER A 493 7.47 -10.85 25.35
C SER A 493 7.02 -9.87 26.44
N TYR A 494 5.76 -9.43 26.38
CA TYR A 494 5.14 -8.56 27.40
C TYR A 494 5.21 -9.15 28.83
N TYR A 495 5.47 -10.46 28.96
CA TYR A 495 5.47 -11.19 30.22
C TYR A 495 6.82 -11.87 30.56
N SER A 496 7.83 -11.79 29.68
CA SER A 496 9.16 -12.36 29.96
C SER A 496 10.26 -11.68 29.15
N ARG A 497 11.27 -11.15 29.83
CA ARG A 497 12.57 -10.82 29.23
C ARG A 497 13.48 -12.04 29.35
N SER A 498 13.44 -12.95 28.38
CA SER A 498 14.48 -13.98 28.23
C SER A 498 15.38 -13.58 27.09
N GLU A 499 16.68 -13.88 27.16
CA GLU A 499 17.59 -13.72 26.03
C GLU A 499 17.88 -15.13 25.47
N SER A 500 17.88 -15.32 24.15
CA SER A 500 18.09 -16.62 23.51
C SER A 500 19.34 -16.63 22.62
N LEU A 501 20.06 -17.75 22.65
CA LEU A 501 21.24 -17.98 21.82
C LEU A 501 20.83 -18.43 20.41
N HIS A 502 21.55 -17.91 19.42
CA HIS A 502 21.34 -18.15 17.99
C HIS A 502 22.68 -18.46 17.33
N LEU A 503 23.30 -19.58 17.70
CA LEU A 503 24.62 -19.98 17.21
C LEU A 503 24.57 -20.87 15.97
N LYS A 504 23.52 -21.69 15.80
CA LYS A 504 23.42 -22.67 14.70
C LYS A 504 23.32 -21.99 13.33
N ARG A 505 24.15 -22.43 12.38
CA ARG A 505 24.19 -21.99 10.97
C ARG A 505 24.40 -23.20 10.07
N ASP A 506 23.65 -23.32 8.99
CA ASP A 506 23.69 -24.50 8.12
C ASP A 506 24.99 -24.60 7.29
N PHE A 507 25.69 -23.47 7.11
CA PHE A 507 26.95 -23.39 6.35
C PHE A 507 28.20 -23.54 7.21
N LEU A 508 28.07 -23.76 8.52
CA LEU A 508 29.20 -23.96 9.44
C LEU A 508 29.23 -25.40 9.97
N ASP A 509 30.44 -25.89 10.21
CA ASP A 509 30.70 -27.09 10.98
C ASP A 509 30.86 -26.78 12.48
N ILE A 510 31.16 -27.80 13.27
CA ILE A 510 31.26 -27.70 14.73
C ILE A 510 32.32 -26.69 15.18
N ASP A 511 33.45 -26.62 14.47
CA ASP A 511 34.53 -25.67 14.75
C ASP A 511 34.09 -24.25 14.43
N GLY A 512 33.38 -24.05 13.32
CA GLY A 512 32.77 -22.77 12.97
C GLY A 512 31.73 -22.30 14.00
N HIS A 513 30.85 -23.19 14.48
CA HIS A 513 29.91 -22.86 15.56
C HIS A 513 30.62 -22.56 16.87
N ARG A 514 31.68 -23.29 17.21
CA ARG A 514 32.50 -23.01 18.40
C ARG A 514 33.15 -21.64 18.30
N GLN A 515 33.69 -21.27 17.14
CA GLN A 515 34.27 -19.95 16.91
C GLN A 515 33.25 -18.82 17.12
N LEU A 516 31.99 -19.00 16.72
CA LEU A 516 30.92 -18.03 17.00
C LEU A 516 30.66 -17.88 18.51
N LEU A 517 30.67 -18.99 19.25
CA LEU A 517 30.54 -18.97 20.71
C LEU A 517 31.71 -18.22 21.35
N ASP A 518 32.93 -18.47 20.90
CA ASP A 518 34.13 -17.79 21.41
C ASP A 518 34.06 -16.27 21.13
N TRP A 519 33.68 -15.85 19.92
CA TRP A 519 33.51 -14.42 19.64
C TRP A 519 32.40 -13.76 20.47
N LEU A 520 31.31 -14.48 20.78
CA LEU A 520 30.26 -13.97 21.66
C LEU A 520 30.77 -13.77 23.09
N GLN A 521 31.56 -14.72 23.59
CA GLN A 521 32.19 -14.62 24.90
C GLN A 521 33.19 -13.45 24.93
N ASP A 522 34.06 -13.34 23.93
CA ASP A 522 35.02 -12.24 23.79
C ASP A 522 34.33 -10.88 23.73
N TYR A 523 33.23 -10.77 22.97
CA TYR A 523 32.41 -9.56 22.95
C TYR A 523 31.90 -9.22 24.35
N CYS A 524 31.35 -10.20 25.07
CA CYS A 524 30.81 -9.99 26.41
C CYS A 524 31.91 -9.54 27.37
N PHE A 525 33.10 -10.15 27.32
CA PHE A 525 34.24 -9.74 28.14
C PHE A 525 34.72 -8.31 27.82
N CYS A 526 34.78 -7.95 26.53
CA CYS A 526 35.26 -6.63 26.12
C CYS A 526 34.28 -5.50 26.43
N TYR A 527 32.96 -5.74 26.33
CA TYR A 527 31.96 -4.67 26.35
C TYR A 527 30.94 -4.73 27.48
N GLU A 528 30.62 -5.91 27.99
CA GLU A 528 29.58 -6.13 29.00
C GLU A 528 30.02 -7.19 30.03
N PRO A 529 31.21 -7.05 30.68
CA PRO A 529 31.76 -8.08 31.55
C PRO A 529 30.84 -8.39 32.74
N GLU A 530 30.04 -7.42 33.17
CA GLU A 530 29.02 -7.61 34.21
C GLU A 530 27.90 -8.57 33.81
N LYS A 531 27.66 -8.78 32.51
CA LYS A 531 26.64 -9.70 32.00
C LYS A 531 27.17 -11.09 31.71
N TYR A 532 28.48 -11.31 31.85
CA TYR A 532 29.11 -12.59 31.49
C TYR A 532 28.53 -13.78 32.29
N ALA A 533 28.26 -13.61 33.59
CA ALA A 533 27.64 -14.68 34.38
C ALA A 533 26.23 -15.07 33.88
N GLY A 534 25.47 -14.09 33.38
CA GLY A 534 24.17 -14.33 32.75
C GLY A 534 24.34 -15.07 31.42
N LEU A 535 25.27 -14.64 30.58
CA LEU A 535 25.59 -15.31 29.31
C LEU A 535 26.01 -16.77 29.52
N VAL A 536 26.90 -17.05 30.49
CA VAL A 536 27.32 -18.42 30.83
C VAL A 536 26.12 -19.28 31.24
N SER A 537 25.20 -18.72 32.02
CA SER A 537 23.98 -19.42 32.41
C SER A 537 23.13 -19.79 31.20
N GLU A 538 22.98 -18.88 30.23
CA GLU A 538 22.24 -19.16 29.00
C GLU A 538 22.96 -20.16 28.08
N ILE A 539 24.29 -20.10 27.98
CA ILE A 539 25.10 -21.10 27.24
C ILE A 539 24.84 -22.50 27.80
N LEU A 540 24.89 -22.67 29.12
CA LEU A 540 24.71 -23.98 29.76
C LEU A 540 23.26 -24.50 29.73
N ARG A 541 22.27 -23.62 29.55
CA ARG A 541 20.85 -23.97 29.48
C ARG A 541 20.38 -24.25 28.06
N ASP A 542 21.05 -23.68 27.07
CA ASP A 542 20.74 -23.88 25.66
C ASP A 542 20.86 -25.36 25.25
N GLY A 543 20.10 -25.74 24.24
CA GLY A 543 20.08 -27.12 23.74
C GLY A 543 21.27 -27.49 22.87
N PHE A 544 21.97 -26.50 22.29
CA PHE A 544 23.02 -26.70 21.31
C PHE A 544 24.38 -26.17 21.77
N ALA A 545 24.42 -24.99 22.41
CA ALA A 545 25.67 -24.35 22.82
C ALA A 545 26.57 -25.22 23.74
N PRO A 546 26.04 -26.03 24.69
CA PRO A 546 26.88 -26.93 25.48
C PRO A 546 27.60 -27.99 24.66
N GLU A 547 27.02 -28.43 23.53
CA GLU A 547 27.63 -29.44 22.64
C GLU A 547 28.94 -28.94 22.00
N LEU A 548 29.13 -27.62 21.95
CA LEU A 548 30.35 -26.97 21.46
C LEU A 548 31.49 -26.97 22.49
N LEU A 549 31.21 -27.36 23.74
CA LEU A 549 32.14 -27.33 24.87
C LEU A 549 32.50 -28.75 25.30
N SER A 550 33.75 -28.95 25.69
CA SER A 550 34.17 -30.19 26.34
C SER A 550 33.51 -30.34 27.72
N PRO A 551 33.35 -31.58 28.23
CA PRO A 551 32.77 -31.79 29.56
C PRO A 551 33.51 -31.06 30.70
N ALA A 552 34.83 -30.88 30.56
CA ALA A 552 35.64 -30.13 31.51
C ALA A 552 35.27 -28.64 31.50
N GLU A 553 35.19 -28.02 30.31
CA GLU A 553 34.78 -26.61 30.16
C GLU A 553 33.35 -26.38 30.64
N GLN A 554 32.43 -27.30 30.34
CA GLN A 554 31.05 -27.22 30.85
C GLN A 554 31.03 -27.22 32.39
N ARG A 555 31.88 -28.05 33.02
CA ARG A 555 31.96 -28.10 34.49
C ARG A 555 32.56 -26.83 35.08
N GLU A 556 33.62 -26.29 34.48
CA GLU A 556 34.23 -25.03 34.91
C GLU A 556 33.24 -23.86 34.80
N LEU A 557 32.52 -23.76 33.69
CA LEU A 557 31.49 -22.75 33.48
C LEU A 557 30.32 -22.92 34.46
N PHE A 558 29.92 -24.15 34.77
CA PHE A 558 28.90 -24.43 35.78
C PHE A 558 29.32 -23.95 37.16
N ASP A 559 30.55 -24.29 37.59
CA ASP A 559 31.09 -23.87 38.89
C ASP A 559 31.23 -22.33 38.97
N LEU A 560 31.57 -21.69 37.86
CA LEU A 560 31.56 -20.23 37.72
C LEU A 560 30.15 -19.64 37.85
N ALA A 561 29.14 -20.25 37.23
CA ALA A 561 27.75 -19.75 37.26
C ALA A 561 27.15 -19.84 38.68
N ILE A 562 27.34 -20.97 39.38
CA ILE A 562 26.77 -21.17 40.73
C ILE A 562 27.44 -20.34 41.82
N SER A 563 28.68 -19.90 41.61
CA SER A 563 29.42 -19.05 42.57
C SER A 563 29.02 -17.57 42.50
N ARG A 564 28.24 -17.15 41.49
CA ARG A 564 27.88 -15.75 41.24
C ARG A 564 26.47 -15.43 41.73
N VAL A 565 26.36 -14.40 42.58
CA VAL A 565 25.12 -13.94 43.23
C VAL A 565 24.06 -13.39 42.25
N GLN A 566 24.44 -13.14 40.99
CA GLN A 566 23.58 -12.50 39.99
C GLN A 566 22.66 -13.47 39.22
N VAL A 567 22.79 -14.79 39.43
CA VAL A 567 21.99 -15.81 38.75
C VAL A 567 20.74 -16.15 39.58
N PRO A 568 19.53 -16.12 39.00
CA PRO A 568 18.31 -16.46 39.73
C PRO A 568 18.29 -17.89 40.28
N ASP A 569 17.74 -18.09 41.48
CA ASP A 569 17.70 -19.40 42.16
C ASP A 569 17.07 -20.53 41.33
N TYR A 570 16.07 -20.22 40.50
CA TYR A 570 15.45 -21.21 39.63
C TYR A 570 16.41 -21.69 38.53
N VAL A 571 17.25 -20.80 38.00
CA VAL A 571 18.29 -21.12 37.01
C VAL A 571 19.38 -21.95 37.67
N VAL A 572 19.82 -21.58 38.88
CA VAL A 572 20.81 -22.36 39.65
C VAL A 572 20.30 -23.79 39.88
N ARG A 573 19.01 -23.96 40.22
CA ARG A 573 18.40 -25.28 40.40
C ARG A 573 18.39 -26.10 39.11
N GLU A 574 18.04 -25.47 37.99
CA GLU A 574 18.06 -26.10 36.67
C GLU A 574 19.47 -26.58 36.30
N LEU A 575 20.47 -25.70 36.44
CA LEU A 575 21.88 -26.02 36.18
C LEU A 575 22.39 -27.15 37.08
N LYS A 576 22.08 -27.11 38.38
CA LYS A 576 22.45 -28.18 39.32
C LYS A 576 21.86 -29.52 38.91
N SER A 577 20.63 -29.54 38.41
CA SER A 577 19.99 -30.77 37.92
C SER A 577 20.66 -31.35 36.69
N ARG A 578 21.31 -30.53 35.86
CA ARG A 578 21.96 -30.96 34.61
C ARG A 578 23.43 -31.36 34.81
N TYR A 579 24.18 -30.64 35.65
CA TYR A 579 25.64 -30.74 35.72
C TYR A 579 26.21 -31.31 37.03
N LEU A 580 25.40 -31.47 38.08
CA LEU A 580 25.82 -32.21 39.28
C LEU A 580 25.60 -33.71 39.08
N THR A 581 26.53 -34.49 39.62
CA THR A 581 26.39 -35.95 39.76
C THR A 581 25.28 -36.30 40.75
N GLU A 582 24.76 -37.53 40.70
CA GLU A 582 23.69 -37.98 41.61
C GLU A 582 24.07 -37.83 43.10
N GLN A 583 25.33 -38.10 43.43
CA GLN A 583 25.85 -37.95 44.79
C GLN A 583 25.84 -36.48 45.24
N GLU A 584 26.29 -35.57 44.38
CA GLU A 584 26.29 -34.13 44.65
C GLU A 584 24.86 -33.58 44.78
N GLN A 585 23.93 -34.03 43.94
CA GLN A 585 22.51 -33.64 44.03
C GLN A 585 21.86 -34.13 45.32
N GLN A 586 22.25 -35.30 45.83
CA GLN A 586 21.75 -35.81 47.12
C GLN A 586 22.31 -35.01 48.29
N ALA A 587 23.59 -34.65 48.24
CA ALA A 587 24.23 -33.79 49.24
C ALA A 587 23.61 -32.38 49.27
N ASP A 588 23.34 -31.77 48.11
CA ASP A 588 22.70 -30.45 48.01
C ASP A 588 21.28 -30.47 48.60
N ARG A 589 20.48 -31.50 48.28
CA ARG A 589 19.14 -31.69 48.85
C ARG A 589 19.18 -31.87 50.37
N ALA A 590 20.12 -32.65 50.89
CA ALA A 590 20.29 -32.84 52.32
C ALA A 590 20.67 -31.53 53.04
N ALA A 591 21.58 -30.73 52.45
CA ALA A 591 21.97 -29.43 52.98
C ALA A 591 20.81 -28.41 52.99
N ILE A 592 20.00 -28.38 51.92
CA ILE A 592 18.79 -27.53 51.85
C ILE A 592 17.77 -27.96 52.91
N ALA A 593 17.53 -29.27 53.07
CA ALA A 593 16.61 -29.80 54.07
C ALA A 593 17.05 -29.46 55.50
N ALA A 594 18.35 -29.61 55.81
CA ALA A 594 18.93 -29.26 57.09
C ALA A 594 18.76 -27.76 57.41
N ARG A 595 19.06 -26.87 56.47
CA ARG A 595 18.86 -25.42 56.63
C ARG A 595 17.40 -25.05 56.86
N LYS A 596 16.47 -25.71 56.16
CA LYS A 596 15.03 -25.49 56.34
C LYS A 596 14.57 -25.95 57.73
N GLN A 597 15.06 -27.10 58.19
CA GLN A 597 14.75 -27.62 59.52
C GLN A 597 15.29 -26.70 60.62
N GLU A 598 16.54 -26.23 60.52
CA GLU A 598 17.12 -25.26 61.45
C GLU A 598 16.32 -23.94 61.48
N ALA A 599 15.91 -23.43 60.32
CA ALA A 599 15.10 -22.20 60.24
C ALA A 599 13.71 -22.37 60.85
N GLU A 600 13.05 -23.52 60.63
CA GLU A 600 11.76 -23.83 61.25
C GLU A 600 11.88 -24.00 62.77
N GLU A 601 12.94 -24.65 63.25
CA GLU A 601 13.21 -24.76 64.68
C GLU A 601 13.49 -23.40 65.32
N ARG A 602 14.28 -22.54 64.67
CA ARG A 602 14.55 -21.19 65.14
C ARG A 602 13.26 -20.36 65.24
N LYS A 603 12.42 -20.40 64.19
CA LYS A 603 11.13 -19.69 64.18
C LYS A 603 10.20 -20.18 65.29
N LYS A 604 10.14 -21.50 65.54
CA LYS A 604 9.36 -22.07 66.66
C LYS A 604 9.85 -21.58 68.02
N ARG A 605 11.17 -21.47 68.22
CA ARG A 605 11.77 -20.96 69.47
C ARG A 605 11.46 -19.47 69.67
N GLU A 606 11.60 -18.65 68.63
CA GLU A 606 11.28 -17.22 68.66
C GLU A 606 9.79 -16.98 68.95
N GLU A 607 8.88 -17.72 68.29
CA GLU A 607 7.44 -17.61 68.54
C GLU A 607 7.05 -18.03 69.97
N LEU A 608 7.68 -19.07 70.51
CA LEU A 608 7.46 -19.49 71.89
C LEU A 608 7.93 -18.43 72.89
N GLN A 609 9.10 -17.84 72.65
CA GLN A 609 9.64 -16.77 73.50
C GLN A 609 8.73 -15.54 73.49
N ALA A 610 8.30 -15.09 72.31
CA ALA A 610 7.39 -13.96 72.18
C ALA A 610 6.03 -14.18 72.89
N MET A 611 5.52 -15.43 72.90
CA MET A 611 4.33 -15.78 73.67
C MET A 611 4.57 -15.71 75.18
N ARG A 612 5.72 -16.18 75.68
CA ARG A 612 6.10 -16.06 77.09
C ARG A 612 6.25 -14.59 77.51
N ASP A 613 6.90 -13.77 76.69
CA ASP A 613 7.09 -12.34 77.00
C ASP A 613 5.75 -11.60 77.08
N ARG A 614 4.80 -11.86 76.16
CA ARG A 614 3.44 -11.29 76.21
C ARG A 614 2.68 -11.68 77.47
N TYR A 615 2.81 -12.93 77.92
CA TYR A 615 2.20 -13.35 79.17
C TYR A 615 2.81 -12.63 80.37
N THR A 616 4.14 -12.48 80.42
CA THR A 616 4.83 -11.77 81.50
C THR A 616 4.46 -10.29 81.54
N SER A 617 4.26 -9.65 80.38
CA SER A 617 3.87 -8.23 80.30
C SER A 617 2.42 -7.92 80.72
N ALA A 618 1.58 -8.94 80.94
CA ALA A 618 0.24 -8.69 81.46
C ALA A 618 0.33 -8.18 82.91
N GLU A 619 -0.17 -6.98 83.18
CA GLU A 619 -0.05 -6.37 84.53
C GLU A 619 -1.07 -6.94 85.52
N ASN A 620 -2.24 -7.38 85.03
CA ASN A 620 -3.38 -7.84 85.83
C ASN A 620 -4.10 -9.04 85.18
N TRP A 621 -5.09 -9.63 85.86
CA TRP A 621 -5.81 -10.81 85.38
C TRP A 621 -6.63 -10.53 84.12
N GLN A 622 -7.12 -9.31 83.93
CA GLN A 622 -7.77 -8.90 82.68
C GLN A 622 -6.78 -8.91 81.49
N GLY A 623 -5.51 -8.55 81.72
CA GLY A 623 -4.44 -8.68 80.74
C GLY A 623 -4.10 -10.13 80.41
N VAL A 624 -4.12 -11.02 81.40
CA VAL A 624 -3.93 -12.47 81.20
C VAL A 624 -5.10 -13.09 80.42
N LEU A 625 -6.33 -12.66 80.71
CA LEU A 625 -7.51 -13.07 79.96
C LEU A 625 -7.41 -12.67 78.48
N LYS A 626 -7.06 -11.40 78.20
CA LYS A 626 -6.82 -10.92 76.83
C LYS A 626 -5.71 -11.68 76.12
N PHE A 627 -4.62 -12.01 76.82
CA PHE A 627 -3.55 -12.85 76.27
C PHE A 627 -4.10 -14.22 75.82
N LEU A 628 -4.87 -14.92 76.66
CA LEU A 628 -5.47 -16.20 76.32
C LEU A 628 -6.49 -16.11 75.18
N GLU A 629 -7.33 -15.06 75.19
CA GLU A 629 -8.31 -14.81 74.14
C GLU A 629 -7.67 -14.50 72.78
N SER A 630 -6.51 -13.83 72.77
CA SER A 630 -5.80 -13.51 71.52
C SER A 630 -5.35 -14.73 70.71
N TYR A 631 -5.29 -15.91 71.35
CA TYR A 631 -4.95 -17.18 70.69
C TYR A 631 -6.15 -18.13 70.55
N ARG A 632 -7.38 -17.68 70.86
CA ARG A 632 -8.59 -18.53 70.91
C ARG A 632 -8.88 -19.30 69.62
N ASP A 633 -8.55 -18.73 68.47
CA ASP A 633 -8.85 -19.34 67.17
C ASP A 633 -7.72 -20.25 66.65
N TYR A 634 -6.61 -20.38 67.39
CA TYR A 634 -5.43 -21.15 66.99
C TYR A 634 -5.18 -22.33 67.93
N HIS A 635 -5.88 -23.46 67.74
CA HIS A 635 -5.91 -24.59 68.69
C HIS A 635 -4.54 -25.03 69.25
N SER A 636 -3.48 -25.12 68.42
CA SER A 636 -2.14 -25.49 68.89
C SER A 636 -1.46 -24.39 69.71
N LYS A 637 -1.65 -23.12 69.33
CA LYS A 637 -1.12 -21.95 70.06
C LYS A 637 -1.94 -21.66 71.31
N GLN A 638 -3.24 -21.93 71.31
CA GLN A 638 -4.13 -21.81 72.46
C GLN A 638 -3.74 -22.80 73.55
N SER A 639 -3.51 -24.06 73.21
CA SER A 639 -3.03 -25.08 74.16
C SER A 639 -1.70 -24.67 74.79
N LEU A 640 -0.79 -24.10 73.99
CA LEU A 640 0.49 -23.60 74.47
C LEU A 640 0.34 -22.34 75.35
N ALA A 641 -0.52 -21.39 74.98
CA ALA A 641 -0.82 -20.20 75.78
C ALA A 641 -1.48 -20.56 77.12
N CYS A 642 -2.41 -21.51 77.13
CA CYS A 642 -3.01 -22.05 78.36
C CYS A 642 -1.96 -22.73 79.24
N ARG A 643 -1.00 -23.47 78.67
CA ARG A 643 0.11 -24.06 79.42
C ARG A 643 1.02 -22.99 80.03
N ILE A 644 1.39 -21.96 79.27
CA ILE A 644 2.20 -20.83 79.77
C ILE A 644 1.46 -20.12 80.92
N ALA A 645 0.15 -19.85 80.74
CA ALA A 645 -0.64 -19.20 81.78
C ALA A 645 -0.77 -20.06 83.04
N ARG A 646 -0.96 -21.38 82.88
CA ARG A 646 -0.97 -22.36 83.98
C ARG A 646 0.36 -22.40 84.75
N GLU A 647 1.48 -22.42 84.03
CA GLU A 647 2.83 -22.39 84.62
C GLU A 647 3.05 -21.11 85.47
N GLY A 648 2.52 -19.97 85.03
CA GLY A 648 2.67 -18.69 85.74
C GLY A 648 1.59 -18.35 86.77
N LEU A 649 0.49 -19.14 86.86
CA LEU A 649 -0.59 -18.95 87.83
C LEU A 649 -0.08 -18.84 89.29
N PRO A 650 0.77 -19.75 89.80
CA PRO A 650 1.18 -19.73 91.21
C PRO A 650 1.95 -18.46 91.58
N SER A 651 2.80 -17.95 90.69
CA SER A 651 3.58 -16.72 90.92
C SER A 651 2.71 -15.47 90.97
N ARG A 652 1.61 -15.41 90.21
CA ARG A 652 0.70 -14.25 90.18
C ARG A 652 -0.31 -14.26 91.33
N LEU A 653 -0.74 -15.45 91.76
CA LEU A 653 -1.67 -15.62 92.89
C LEU A 653 -1.03 -15.36 94.27
N ALA A 654 0.30 -15.30 94.35
CA ALA A 654 1.00 -14.95 95.58
C ALA A 654 0.88 -13.45 95.96
N ALA A 655 0.45 -12.59 95.01
CA ALA A 655 0.12 -11.20 95.28
C ALA A 655 -1.29 -11.10 95.90
N GLY A 656 -1.42 -10.32 96.99
CA GLY A 656 -2.57 -10.28 97.89
C GLY A 656 -3.90 -9.78 97.28
N GLN A 657 -4.86 -9.52 98.17
CA GLN A 657 -6.29 -9.17 97.96
C GLN A 657 -6.64 -8.65 96.54
N LEU A 658 -7.63 -9.29 95.91
CA LEU A 658 -8.09 -8.96 94.56
C LEU A 658 -9.41 -8.18 94.62
N GLU A 659 -9.52 -7.12 93.81
CA GLU A 659 -10.79 -6.41 93.61
C GLU A 659 -11.78 -7.25 92.79
N HIS A 660 -13.07 -6.91 92.87
CA HIS A 660 -14.16 -7.70 92.28
C HIS A 660 -14.03 -7.91 90.75
N GLU A 661 -13.55 -6.89 90.02
CA GLU A 661 -13.32 -6.99 88.56
C GLU A 661 -12.17 -7.96 88.23
N GLU A 662 -11.09 -7.94 89.02
CA GLU A 662 -9.93 -8.82 88.86
C GLU A 662 -10.24 -10.27 89.27
N LEU A 663 -11.12 -10.46 90.27
CA LEU A 663 -11.65 -11.77 90.63
C LEU A 663 -12.47 -12.37 89.48
N THR A 664 -13.32 -11.56 88.83
CA THR A 664 -14.11 -11.97 87.68
C THR A 664 -13.23 -12.36 86.49
N ALA A 665 -12.18 -11.58 86.23
CA ALA A 665 -11.18 -11.89 85.20
C ALA A 665 -10.43 -13.18 85.49
N LEU A 666 -10.02 -13.42 86.74
CA LEU A 666 -9.36 -14.65 87.17
C LEU A 666 -10.27 -15.88 87.01
N LEU A 667 -11.55 -15.78 87.37
CA LEU A 667 -12.52 -16.86 87.15
C LEU A 667 -12.69 -17.17 85.66
N ALA A 668 -12.71 -16.14 84.80
CA ALA A 668 -12.74 -16.33 83.35
C ALA A 668 -11.45 -17.00 82.82
N VAL A 669 -10.28 -16.64 83.36
CA VAL A 669 -9.01 -17.32 83.06
C VAL A 669 -9.08 -18.80 83.45
N TYR A 670 -9.57 -19.15 84.65
CA TYR A 670 -9.76 -20.54 85.05
C TYR A 670 -10.74 -21.28 84.13
N ALA A 671 -11.84 -20.64 83.75
CA ALA A 671 -12.80 -21.23 82.81
C ALA A 671 -12.14 -21.55 81.45
N LEU A 672 -11.28 -20.67 80.93
CA LEU A 672 -10.53 -20.92 79.69
C LEU A 672 -9.49 -22.04 79.85
N LEU A 673 -8.79 -22.10 80.98
CA LEU A 673 -7.82 -23.16 81.26
C LEU A 673 -8.49 -24.53 81.43
N LEU A 674 -9.63 -24.59 82.13
CA LEU A 674 -10.44 -25.81 82.30
C LEU A 674 -10.96 -26.29 80.96
N LYS A 675 -11.52 -25.38 80.15
CA LYS A 675 -12.00 -25.70 78.79
C LYS A 675 -10.93 -26.31 77.89
N ASN A 676 -9.66 -25.93 78.10
CA ASN A 676 -8.51 -26.43 77.34
C ASN A 676 -7.77 -27.58 78.04
N ASN A 677 -8.33 -28.16 79.11
CA ASN A 677 -7.71 -29.21 79.93
C ASN A 677 -6.29 -28.87 80.44
N ALA A 678 -5.99 -27.57 80.61
CA ALA A 678 -4.70 -27.11 81.12
C ALA A 678 -4.64 -27.10 82.65
N ILE A 679 -5.80 -27.11 83.31
CA ILE A 679 -5.99 -27.18 84.76
C ILE A 679 -7.14 -28.13 85.06
N GLU A 680 -7.09 -28.85 86.19
CA GLU A 680 -8.21 -29.68 86.63
C GLU A 680 -9.08 -28.93 87.64
N TRP A 681 -10.36 -29.29 87.71
CA TRP A 681 -11.32 -28.65 88.61
C TRP A 681 -10.91 -28.67 90.09
N PRO A 682 -10.36 -29.76 90.65
CA PRO A 682 -9.89 -29.77 92.04
C PRO A 682 -8.81 -28.72 92.32
N ASP A 683 -7.90 -28.49 91.36
CA ASP A 683 -6.84 -27.48 91.49
C ASP A 683 -7.42 -26.06 91.48
N VAL A 684 -8.45 -25.80 90.66
CA VAL A 684 -9.16 -24.52 90.68
C VAL A 684 -9.85 -24.31 92.01
N GLN A 685 -10.52 -25.34 92.56
CA GLN A 685 -11.18 -25.27 93.86
C GLN A 685 -10.19 -24.96 95.00
N GLU A 686 -9.03 -25.62 95.01
CA GLU A 686 -7.98 -25.37 96.00
C GLU A 686 -7.44 -23.93 95.88
N GLN A 687 -7.27 -23.41 94.67
CA GLN A 687 -6.77 -22.07 94.45
C GLN A 687 -7.80 -20.99 94.80
N ILE A 688 -9.08 -21.20 94.50
CA ILE A 688 -10.17 -20.27 94.88
C ILE A 688 -10.29 -20.19 96.40
N GLN A 689 -10.17 -21.30 97.14
CA GLN A 689 -10.23 -21.29 98.61
C GLN A 689 -9.14 -20.47 99.28
N LYS A 690 -8.02 -20.20 98.58
CA LYS A 690 -6.91 -19.38 99.08
C LYS A 690 -7.11 -17.87 98.83
N ILE A 691 -8.13 -17.48 98.08
CA ILE A 691 -8.45 -16.08 97.78
C ILE A 691 -9.34 -15.53 98.90
N LYS A 692 -8.96 -14.38 99.48
CA LYS A 692 -9.80 -13.66 100.46
C LYS A 692 -10.63 -12.61 99.71
N GLU A 693 -11.95 -12.68 99.82
CA GLU A 693 -12.90 -11.69 99.29
C GLU A 693 -13.03 -10.49 100.24
N ASP A 694 -13.11 -9.27 99.68
CA ASP A 694 -13.67 -8.11 100.39
C ASP A 694 -15.20 -8.10 100.19
N PHE A 695 -15.94 -8.18 101.29
CA PHE A 695 -17.37 -7.91 101.34
C PHE A 695 -17.56 -6.56 102.05
N GLU A 696 -17.84 -5.50 101.30
CA GLU A 696 -18.63 -4.36 101.81
C GLU A 696 -20.02 -4.40 101.14
N HIS A 697 -21.06 -4.51 101.97
CA HIS A 697 -22.47 -4.45 101.58
C HIS A 697 -23.03 -3.08 101.99
N ASP A 698 -23.69 -2.40 101.05
CA ASP A 698 -24.37 -1.09 101.17
C ASP A 698 -25.42 -0.99 102.31
N ASN A 699 -25.55 0.21 102.91
CA ASN A 699 -26.78 1.04 102.98
C ASN A 699 -26.78 2.10 104.11
N ASP A 700 -26.85 3.41 103.80
CA ASP A 700 -27.84 4.35 104.40
C ASP A 700 -27.81 5.80 103.82
N SER A 701 -28.95 6.18 103.21
CA SER A 701 -29.69 7.46 103.24
C SER A 701 -29.00 8.85 103.17
N ALA A 702 -29.18 9.57 102.06
CA ALA A 702 -29.57 11.00 102.04
C ALA A 702 -30.13 11.44 100.67
N MET A 703 -31.36 11.94 100.65
CA MET A 703 -31.97 12.62 99.50
C MET A 703 -31.24 13.94 99.16
N CYS A 704 -31.14 14.28 97.87
CA CYS A 704 -31.61 15.57 97.33
C CYS A 704 -31.62 15.60 95.77
N PRO A 705 -32.43 16.46 95.13
CA PRO A 705 -33.00 16.22 93.79
C PRO A 705 -32.46 17.10 92.65
N ALA A 706 -32.79 16.66 91.43
CA ALA A 706 -33.07 17.40 90.18
C ALA A 706 -32.10 18.52 89.69
N CYS A 707 -31.38 18.22 88.60
CA CYS A 707 -31.52 18.85 87.27
C CYS A 707 -30.75 18.01 86.24
#